data_AF-A0A2I1H801-F1
#
_entry.id   AF-A0A2I1H801-F1
#
_cell.length_a   1.000
_cell.length_b   1.000
_cell.length_c   1.000
_cell.angle_alpha   90.00
_cell.angle_beta   90.00
_cell.angle_gamma   90.00
#
_symmetry.space_group_name_H-M   'P 1'
#
loop_
_entity.id
_entity.type
_entity.pdbx_description
1 polymer ?
#
loop_
_entity_poly.entity_id
_entity_poly.type
_entity_poly.pdbx_seq_one_letter_code
_entity_poly.pdbx_strand_id
1 'polypeptide(L)'
;MVIIEEIGNYPEDDTIIYKQRNEKGIVNRSFTYKIITVGKYPDKKILQVTRAPNCYPIPDDYKIQTKWGRGNENKKFSESNAKTSGILLFGLQLNKLKEYRETKSVKPHTKILKLVNEMTTSGLTKRATKISSKVSEQFSEIANNYYLSEDIPLLESIEFSVKDKRYDIYYGKENQVLKHKKEVAIVRAMDKSRISRDGYRYLTAIEPSLPKENAISEQKVFINNLMEQNVKIKIINIEATAAVDPDEVPHIMDENIVETVINSVGKAGVRSIKEILIFLIPSLVRKNILNSSQPIISIRISGDGRNVGRKVKHVMITFAILNHKKVLFSPEYHYTLILYPGSEEYNTLDTTTRLELWQLKNQGLTIGNVHWKFELYFSSDWKFLITCLGFNSPTSNYFCPWCLIKKNQHSDLDANWTISKNMNNLRNNYTFYSGHHKKPLFDMIEIENYLVDELHVMLRITDRLWSLVIHEVIESGFFDIAREVIIKEMQRIGVRFQFWQERDSNKWSYTSLMGQEKLKVIRKLWDDFNDLYSALKNEYTDPVEFQSAAKAWLNYFLTPSIGNPEDSDFIKGLYRPVDITPYMHVLVWHIWEFMEKHNKWGIKSFSCSPVEKKNHMQVSFFFRKTMKDGGKLVNSKAAIVEILEEENRSLYELSDNISFICDRPQKIRIINKKIKPNRVQI
;
A
#
# COMPACT_ATOMS: atom_id res chain seq x y z
N MET A 1 -54.43 31.17 39.60
CA MET A 1 -53.65 32.35 40.04
C MET A 1 -52.16 32.02 40.13
N VAL A 2 -51.32 32.79 39.45
CA VAL A 2 -49.86 32.66 39.58
C VAL A 2 -49.40 33.64 40.65
N ILE A 3 -48.77 33.14 41.71
CA ILE A 3 -48.20 33.98 42.77
C ILE A 3 -46.76 34.33 42.36
N ILE A 4 -46.46 35.62 42.36
CA ILE A 4 -45.11 36.14 42.07
C ILE A 4 -44.52 36.61 43.39
N GLU A 5 -43.35 36.10 43.71
CA GLU A 5 -42.60 36.45 44.92
C GLU A 5 -41.26 37.04 44.48
N GLU A 6 -40.96 38.25 44.96
CA GLU A 6 -39.67 38.91 44.80
C GLU A 6 -38.91 38.81 46.11
N ILE A 7 -37.66 38.34 46.04
CA ILE A 7 -36.78 38.16 47.19
C ILE A 7 -35.51 38.95 46.87
N GLY A 8 -35.35 40.09 47.52
CA GLY A 8 -34.21 40.99 47.37
C GLY A 8 -34.38 42.21 48.26
N ASN A 9 -33.27 42.80 48.72
CA ASN A 9 -33.26 43.98 49.57
C ASN A 9 -32.46 45.13 48.95
N TYR A 10 -32.60 45.32 47.63
CA TYR A 10 -31.94 46.42 46.93
C TYR A 10 -32.38 47.77 47.54
N PRO A 11 -31.47 48.73 47.80
CA PRO A 11 -30.08 48.81 47.34
C PRO A 11 -29.01 48.14 48.23
N GLU A 12 -29.37 47.47 49.31
CA GLU A 12 -28.40 46.85 50.23
C GLU A 12 -27.77 45.57 49.64
N ASP A 13 -28.52 44.81 48.85
CA ASP A 13 -28.03 43.69 48.04
C ASP A 13 -28.36 43.93 46.57
N ASP A 14 -27.33 43.89 45.72
CA ASP A 14 -27.43 44.00 44.27
C ASP A 14 -28.10 42.77 43.62
N THR A 15 -28.43 41.73 44.38
CA THR A 15 -29.06 40.51 43.90
C THR A 15 -30.56 40.49 44.20
N ILE A 16 -31.38 40.36 43.16
CA ILE A 16 -32.84 40.24 43.25
C ILE A 16 -33.27 38.93 42.61
N ILE A 17 -34.08 38.14 43.32
CA ILE A 17 -34.58 36.85 42.86
C ILE A 17 -36.11 36.91 42.70
N TYR A 18 -36.60 36.61 41.51
CA TYR A 18 -38.02 36.44 41.24
C TYR A 18 -38.40 34.97 41.12
N LYS A 19 -39.39 34.55 41.90
CA LYS A 19 -39.97 33.21 41.83
C LYS A 19 -41.40 33.27 41.37
N GLN A 20 -41.72 32.49 40.34
CA GLN A 20 -43.08 32.30 39.85
C GLN A 20 -43.59 30.96 40.37
N ARG A 21 -44.59 30.99 41.26
CA ARG A 21 -45.19 29.81 41.87
C ARG A 21 -46.54 29.48 41.23
N ASN A 22 -46.85 28.19 41.12
CA ASN A 22 -48.19 27.73 40.76
C ASN A 22 -49.14 27.80 41.96
N GLU A 23 -50.42 27.49 41.74
CA GLU A 23 -51.48 27.50 42.78
C GLU A 23 -51.20 26.54 43.95
N LYS A 24 -50.30 25.57 43.76
CA LYS A 24 -49.86 24.61 44.78
C LYS A 24 -48.57 25.05 45.50
N GLY A 25 -48.11 26.28 45.31
CA GLY A 25 -46.91 26.85 45.95
C GLY A 25 -45.56 26.41 45.35
N ILE A 26 -45.56 25.59 44.30
CA ILE A 26 -44.34 25.04 43.67
C ILE A 26 -43.76 26.06 42.68
N VAL A 27 -42.45 26.30 42.77
CA VAL A 27 -41.72 27.23 41.88
C VAL A 27 -41.61 26.62 40.49
N ASN A 28 -42.30 27.21 39.52
CA ASN A 28 -42.24 26.80 38.11
C ASN A 28 -41.04 27.43 37.38
N ARG A 29 -40.67 28.66 37.77
CA ARG A 29 -39.55 29.42 37.18
C ARG A 29 -38.94 30.33 38.23
N SER A 30 -37.62 30.44 38.20
CA SER A 30 -36.89 31.43 38.98
C SER A 30 -35.97 32.24 38.07
N PHE A 31 -35.88 33.53 38.35
CA PHE A 31 -34.96 34.46 37.71
C PHE A 31 -34.11 35.09 38.79
N THR A 32 -32.81 35.18 38.56
CA THR A 32 -31.88 35.89 39.45
C THR A 32 -31.24 37.01 38.65
N TYR A 33 -31.37 38.22 39.17
CA TYR A 33 -30.83 39.44 38.61
C TYR A 33 -29.73 39.91 39.57
N LYS A 34 -28.54 40.19 39.05
CA LYS A 34 -27.47 40.88 39.80
C LYS A 34 -27.19 42.21 39.14
N ILE A 35 -27.28 43.27 39.91
CA ILE A 35 -27.05 44.63 39.47
C ILE A 35 -25.54 44.84 39.39
N ILE A 36 -25.07 45.31 38.24
CA ILE A 36 -23.63 45.45 37.97
C ILE A 36 -23.22 46.91 38.15
N THR A 37 -24.03 47.84 37.64
CA THR A 37 -23.79 49.28 37.77
C THR A 37 -25.12 50.03 37.82
N VAL A 38 -25.26 50.88 38.82
CA VAL A 38 -26.38 51.84 38.93
C VAL A 38 -26.11 53.00 37.98
N GLY A 39 -27.09 53.33 37.13
CA GLY A 39 -26.99 54.42 36.18
C GLY A 39 -27.39 55.78 36.76
N LYS A 40 -27.51 56.82 35.91
CA LYS A 40 -27.98 58.14 36.36
C LYS A 40 -29.51 58.16 36.37
N TYR A 41 -30.12 58.62 37.46
CA TYR A 41 -31.57 58.76 37.53
C TYR A 41 -32.04 59.92 36.64
N PRO A 42 -32.92 59.66 35.66
CA PRO A 42 -33.52 60.73 34.86
C PRO A 42 -34.51 61.55 35.70
N ASP A 43 -35.03 62.63 35.10
CA ASP A 43 -36.05 63.47 35.72
C ASP A 43 -37.26 62.64 36.20
N LYS A 44 -37.79 62.94 37.40
CA LYS A 44 -38.87 62.18 38.06
C LYS A 44 -40.08 61.95 37.16
N LYS A 45 -40.34 62.83 36.18
CA LYS A 45 -41.47 62.73 35.24
C LYS A 45 -41.38 61.55 34.27
N ILE A 46 -40.18 61.02 34.02
CA ILE A 46 -39.95 59.92 33.07
C ILE A 46 -39.43 58.64 33.73
N LEU A 47 -39.33 58.65 35.06
CA LEU A 47 -38.75 57.58 35.84
C LEU A 47 -39.75 56.43 36.01
N GLN A 48 -39.36 55.22 35.58
CA GLN A 48 -40.16 53.99 35.73
C GLN A 48 -39.80 53.28 37.05
N VAL A 49 -40.78 52.59 37.65
CA VAL A 49 -40.60 51.82 38.89
C VAL A 49 -40.82 50.31 38.68
N THR A 50 -40.16 49.48 39.49
CA THR A 50 -40.42 48.03 39.52
C THR A 50 -41.82 47.70 40.05
N ARG A 51 -42.24 46.44 39.90
CA ARG A 51 -43.58 45.98 40.31
C ARG A 51 -43.59 45.68 41.82
N ALA A 52 -44.73 45.93 42.47
CA ALA A 52 -44.99 45.57 43.87
C ALA A 52 -44.64 44.09 44.19
N PRO A 53 -44.21 43.77 45.43
CA PRO A 53 -44.35 44.57 46.65
C PRO A 53 -43.31 45.68 46.83
N ASN A 54 -42.15 45.58 46.15
CA ASN A 54 -41.06 46.53 46.31
C ASN A 54 -40.87 47.33 45.02
N CYS A 55 -41.36 48.57 45.00
CA CYS A 55 -41.28 49.46 43.83
C CYS A 55 -40.01 50.33 43.91
N TYR A 56 -39.00 50.00 43.10
CA TYR A 56 -37.72 50.71 43.04
C TYR A 56 -37.63 51.60 41.80
N PRO A 57 -37.07 52.81 41.92
CA PRO A 57 -36.78 53.69 40.78
C PRO A 57 -35.70 53.09 39.88
N ILE A 58 -35.86 53.23 38.55
CA ILE A 58 -34.92 52.66 37.55
C ILE A 58 -34.10 53.78 36.88
N PRO A 59 -32.75 53.76 36.98
CA PRO A 59 -31.89 54.74 36.30
C PRO A 59 -31.67 54.48 34.80
N ASP A 60 -31.25 55.51 34.07
CA ASP A 60 -30.75 55.41 32.69
C ASP A 60 -29.35 54.79 32.65
N ASP A 61 -29.06 53.94 31.64
CA ASP A 61 -27.82 53.15 31.49
C ASP A 61 -27.56 52.09 32.58
N TYR A 62 -28.61 51.67 33.30
CA TYR A 62 -28.55 50.59 34.28
C TYR A 62 -28.13 49.24 33.66
N LYS A 63 -27.16 48.54 34.26
CA LYS A 63 -26.67 47.24 33.77
C LYS A 63 -26.96 46.12 34.77
N ILE A 64 -27.51 45.02 34.26
CA ILE A 64 -27.83 43.83 35.04
C ILE A 64 -27.25 42.57 34.39
N GLN A 65 -26.84 41.63 35.23
CA GLN A 65 -26.59 40.25 34.83
C GLN A 65 -27.82 39.42 35.18
N THR A 66 -28.29 38.59 34.24
CA THR A 66 -29.48 37.76 34.49
C THR A 66 -29.17 36.27 34.33
N LYS A 67 -29.78 35.47 35.20
CA LYS A 67 -29.83 34.01 35.08
C LYS A 67 -31.27 33.57 35.14
N TRP A 68 -31.63 32.65 34.25
CA TRP A 68 -32.92 31.97 34.27
C TRP A 68 -32.72 30.46 34.27
N GLY A 69 -33.59 29.76 34.99
CA GLY A 69 -33.63 28.30 35.05
C GLY A 69 -35.05 27.75 35.02
N ARG A 70 -35.19 26.53 34.53
CA ARG A 70 -36.40 25.70 34.59
C ARG A 70 -35.96 24.31 35.04
N GLY A 71 -36.09 24.00 36.33
CA GLY A 71 -35.37 22.86 36.91
C GLY A 71 -33.85 23.11 36.99
N ASN A 72 -33.03 22.07 36.91
CA ASN A 72 -31.59 22.10 37.27
C ASN A 72 -30.62 22.65 36.21
N GLU A 73 -31.09 23.24 35.11
CA GLU A 73 -30.20 23.82 34.08
C GLU A 73 -30.21 25.37 34.11
N ASN A 74 -29.03 25.97 34.22
CA ASN A 74 -28.82 27.42 34.30
C ASN A 74 -28.11 27.95 33.03
N LYS A 75 -28.66 28.98 32.38
CA LYS A 75 -27.97 29.74 31.32
C LYS A 75 -27.72 31.19 31.77
N LYS A 76 -26.49 31.69 31.56
CA LYS A 76 -26.05 33.07 31.89
C LYS A 76 -26.09 33.95 30.65
N PHE A 77 -26.60 35.17 30.78
CA PHE A 77 -26.48 36.24 29.77
C PHE A 77 -26.07 37.56 30.44
N SER A 78 -25.26 38.37 29.76
CA SER A 78 -24.87 39.72 30.17
C SER A 78 -25.12 40.67 29.00
N GLU A 79 -25.81 41.78 29.25
CA GLU A 79 -26.12 42.78 28.22
C GLU A 79 -25.74 44.17 28.75
N SER A 80 -25.13 45.00 27.89
CA SER A 80 -24.76 46.37 28.20
C SER A 80 -25.66 47.33 27.43
N ASN A 81 -26.34 48.21 28.15
CA ASN A 81 -27.11 49.37 27.67
C ASN A 81 -28.57 49.05 27.29
N ALA A 82 -29.50 49.27 28.23
CA ALA A 82 -30.93 49.16 27.99
C ALA A 82 -31.47 50.45 27.35
N LYS A 83 -31.93 50.39 26.09
CA LYS A 83 -32.81 51.42 25.50
C LYS A 83 -34.27 51.03 25.71
N THR A 84 -35.13 52.00 26.02
CA THR A 84 -36.57 51.83 26.33
C THR A 84 -37.40 51.14 25.23
N SER A 85 -36.87 51.02 24.01
CA SER A 85 -37.49 50.22 22.94
C SER A 85 -36.68 48.94 22.68
N GLY A 86 -36.97 47.91 23.47
CA GLY A 86 -36.51 46.54 23.20
C GLY A 86 -35.38 46.07 24.10
N ILE A 87 -35.70 45.82 25.39
CA ILE A 87 -35.20 44.73 26.25
C ILE A 87 -36.15 44.63 27.47
N LEU A 88 -36.37 43.40 27.94
CA LEU A 88 -37.30 42.98 29.00
C LEU A 88 -36.93 43.58 30.36
N LEU A 89 -37.62 44.63 30.79
CA LEU A 89 -37.50 45.19 32.14
C LEU A 89 -38.68 44.71 33.02
N PHE A 90 -38.36 44.23 34.23
CA PHE A 90 -39.21 44.07 35.42
C PHE A 90 -40.73 43.94 35.19
N GLY A 91 -41.28 42.73 35.35
CA GLY A 91 -42.69 42.47 35.72
C GLY A 91 -43.82 42.92 34.76
N LEU A 92 -43.58 43.80 33.80
CA LEU A 92 -44.57 44.43 32.91
C LEU A 92 -44.83 43.62 31.63
N GLN A 93 -43.88 42.81 31.15
CA GLN A 93 -44.05 42.03 29.92
C GLN A 93 -44.48 40.58 30.11
N LEU A 94 -44.69 40.07 31.34
CA LEU A 94 -45.27 38.72 31.52
C LEU A 94 -46.71 38.65 30.99
N ASN A 95 -47.49 39.74 31.09
CA ASN A 95 -48.86 39.81 30.57
C ASN A 95 -48.87 39.93 29.04
N LYS A 96 -48.02 40.75 28.42
CA LYS A 96 -47.91 40.83 26.95
C LYS A 96 -47.31 39.57 26.32
N LEU A 97 -46.39 38.87 27.00
CA LEU A 97 -45.92 37.54 26.57
C LEU A 97 -47.01 36.47 26.69
N LYS A 98 -47.91 36.60 27.67
CA LYS A 98 -49.07 35.73 27.82
C LYS A 98 -50.10 36.01 26.71
N GLU A 99 -50.43 37.27 26.46
CA GLU A 99 -51.28 37.71 25.33
C GLU A 99 -50.69 37.30 23.97
N TYR A 100 -49.38 37.45 23.74
CA TYR A 100 -48.71 37.02 22.51
C TYR A 100 -48.72 35.49 22.32
N ARG A 101 -48.63 34.73 23.42
CA ARG A 101 -48.73 33.26 23.40
C ARG A 101 -50.17 32.78 23.20
N GLU A 102 -51.15 33.48 23.76
CA GLU A 102 -52.58 33.20 23.59
C GLU A 102 -53.04 33.58 22.16
N THR A 103 -52.64 34.74 21.64
CA THR A 103 -52.91 35.14 20.24
C THR A 103 -52.22 34.25 19.20
N LYS A 104 -51.09 33.62 19.52
CA LYS A 104 -50.47 32.58 18.67
C LYS A 104 -51.01 31.17 18.88
N SER A 105 -51.70 30.88 19.98
CA SER A 105 -52.24 29.53 20.26
C SER A 105 -53.64 29.31 19.67
N VAL A 106 -54.32 30.36 19.19
CA VAL A 106 -55.73 30.28 18.72
C VAL A 106 -55.87 30.16 17.19
N LYS A 107 -54.78 30.13 16.40
CA LYS A 107 -54.89 29.76 14.97
C LYS A 107 -54.62 28.27 14.78
N PRO A 108 -55.61 27.45 14.35
CA PRO A 108 -55.33 26.11 13.85
C PRO A 108 -54.59 26.28 12.52
N HIS A 109 -53.26 26.40 12.56
CA HIS A 109 -52.47 26.19 11.36
C HIS A 109 -52.53 24.70 11.03
N THR A 110 -53.48 24.32 10.18
CA THR A 110 -53.18 23.35 9.12
C THR A 110 -51.83 23.77 8.53
N LYS A 111 -50.77 23.04 8.89
CA LYS A 111 -49.41 23.34 8.41
C LYS A 111 -49.40 23.14 6.90
N ILE A 112 -49.67 24.20 6.14
CA ILE A 112 -49.43 24.23 4.71
C ILE A 112 -47.93 23.96 4.54
N LEU A 113 -47.59 22.77 4.06
CA LEU A 113 -46.22 22.38 3.81
C LEU A 113 -45.70 23.26 2.68
N LYS A 114 -44.76 24.16 3.00
CA LYS A 114 -44.00 24.90 1.97
C LYS A 114 -43.45 23.95 0.91
N LEU A 115 -43.48 24.40 -0.35
CA LEU A 115 -42.86 23.69 -1.46
C LEU A 115 -41.36 23.48 -1.20
N VAL A 116 -40.82 22.39 -1.73
CA VAL A 116 -39.41 22.00 -1.58
C VAL A 116 -38.47 23.11 -2.05
N ASN A 117 -38.83 23.82 -3.13
CA ASN A 117 -38.03 24.88 -3.75
C ASN A 117 -37.98 26.17 -2.92
N GLU A 118 -38.89 26.33 -1.96
CA GLU A 118 -39.00 27.55 -1.11
C GLU A 118 -38.42 27.33 0.29
N MET A 119 -37.69 26.24 0.49
CA MET A 119 -37.26 25.78 1.80
C MET A 119 -35.75 25.72 1.89
N THR A 120 -35.23 26.12 3.05
CA THR A 120 -33.80 26.00 3.33
C THR A 120 -33.38 24.53 3.40
N THR A 121 -32.11 24.26 3.12
CA THR A 121 -31.48 22.94 3.31
C THR A 121 -31.77 22.37 4.70
N SER A 122 -31.66 23.20 5.75
CA SER A 122 -32.00 22.81 7.13
C SER A 122 -33.48 22.39 7.30
N GLY A 123 -34.42 23.12 6.69
CA GLY A 123 -35.84 22.78 6.74
C GLY A 123 -36.15 21.45 6.03
N LEU A 124 -35.51 21.22 4.89
CA LEU A 124 -35.57 19.96 4.15
C LEU A 124 -34.99 18.80 4.95
N THR A 125 -33.84 18.98 5.59
CA THR A 125 -33.24 17.96 6.48
C THR A 125 -34.19 17.61 7.62
N LYS A 126 -34.76 18.58 8.32
CA LYS A 126 -35.72 18.31 9.41
C LYS A 126 -36.93 17.49 8.98
N ARG A 127 -37.45 17.74 7.77
CA ARG A 127 -38.56 16.94 7.22
C ARG A 127 -38.11 15.51 6.95
N ALA A 128 -36.94 15.32 6.33
CA ALA A 128 -36.38 14.00 6.07
C ALA A 128 -36.12 13.21 7.36
N THR A 129 -35.56 13.85 8.40
CA THR A 129 -35.38 13.23 9.72
C THR A 129 -36.71 12.82 10.35
N LYS A 130 -37.76 13.64 10.20
CA LYS A 130 -39.08 13.32 10.75
C LYS A 130 -39.74 12.13 10.06
N ILE A 131 -39.63 12.04 8.73
CA ILE A 131 -40.06 10.86 7.96
C ILE A 131 -39.33 9.63 8.49
N SER A 132 -38.01 9.76 8.66
CA SER A 132 -37.13 8.68 9.09
C SER A 132 -37.50 8.13 10.45
N SER A 133 -37.67 9.00 11.45
CA SER A 133 -38.12 8.58 12.79
C SER A 133 -39.42 7.79 12.73
N LYS A 134 -40.38 8.23 11.89
CA LYS A 134 -41.66 7.53 11.77
C LYS A 134 -41.53 6.16 11.08
N VAL A 135 -40.67 6.04 10.08
CA VAL A 135 -40.38 4.75 9.42
C VAL A 135 -39.72 3.77 10.40
N SER A 136 -38.78 4.24 11.22
CA SER A 136 -38.13 3.40 12.25
C SER A 136 -39.10 2.90 13.32
N GLU A 137 -40.03 3.74 13.78
CA GLU A 137 -41.12 3.34 14.68
C GLU A 137 -41.98 2.23 14.04
N GLN A 138 -42.43 2.44 12.80
CA GLN A 138 -43.26 1.46 12.10
C GLN A 138 -42.53 0.15 11.79
N PHE A 139 -41.24 0.20 11.46
CA PHE A 139 -40.45 -1.00 11.25
C PHE A 139 -40.41 -1.86 12.51
N SER A 140 -40.19 -1.23 13.67
CA SER A 140 -40.15 -1.92 14.96
C SER A 140 -41.47 -2.61 15.29
N GLU A 141 -42.59 -2.01 14.91
CA GLU A 141 -43.93 -2.59 15.07
C GLU A 141 -44.17 -3.78 14.13
N ILE A 142 -43.78 -3.64 12.86
CA ILE A 142 -44.09 -4.62 11.81
C ILE A 142 -43.14 -5.82 11.85
N ALA A 143 -41.87 -5.62 12.20
CA ALA A 143 -40.86 -6.66 12.11
C ALA A 143 -41.17 -7.87 13.02
N ASN A 144 -41.81 -7.64 14.17
CA ASN A 144 -42.25 -8.70 15.08
C ASN A 144 -43.32 -9.64 14.49
N ASN A 145 -43.97 -9.26 13.39
CA ASN A 145 -44.93 -10.14 12.71
C ASN A 145 -44.25 -11.16 11.79
N TYR A 146 -42.96 -10.97 11.48
CA TYR A 146 -42.21 -11.76 10.49
C TYR A 146 -40.94 -12.41 11.05
N TYR A 147 -40.42 -11.90 12.18
CA TYR A 147 -39.23 -12.38 12.86
C TYR A 147 -39.54 -12.61 14.34
N LEU A 148 -38.85 -13.57 14.96
CA LEU A 148 -38.97 -13.77 16.41
C LEU A 148 -38.35 -12.57 17.14
N SER A 149 -38.88 -12.24 18.32
CA SER A 149 -38.33 -11.15 19.15
C SER A 149 -36.87 -11.37 19.56
N GLU A 150 -36.43 -12.63 19.58
CA GLU A 150 -35.06 -13.06 19.87
C GLU A 150 -34.08 -12.79 18.72
N ASP A 151 -34.57 -12.65 17.48
CA ASP A 151 -33.75 -12.41 16.28
C ASP A 151 -33.38 -10.92 16.09
N ILE A 152 -33.96 -10.02 16.90
CA ILE A 152 -33.69 -8.57 16.98
C ILE A 152 -33.55 -7.92 15.58
N PRO A 153 -34.63 -7.84 14.78
CA PRO A 153 -34.60 -7.18 13.49
C PRO A 153 -34.30 -5.68 13.62
N LEU A 154 -33.31 -5.19 12.87
CA LEU A 154 -32.85 -3.79 12.92
C LEU A 154 -32.99 -3.10 11.55
N LEU A 155 -33.58 -1.90 11.56
CA LEU A 155 -33.56 -1.01 10.40
C LEU A 155 -32.21 -0.30 10.36
N GLU A 156 -31.34 -0.62 9.39
CA GLU A 156 -30.00 -0.04 9.31
C GLU A 156 -29.99 1.32 8.61
N SER A 157 -30.67 1.44 7.48
CA SER A 157 -30.79 2.68 6.71
C SER A 157 -32.10 2.77 5.93
N ILE A 158 -32.46 3.98 5.51
CA ILE A 158 -33.49 4.22 4.50
C ILE A 158 -32.96 5.17 3.44
N GLU A 159 -33.44 4.95 2.23
CA GLU A 159 -33.14 5.80 1.09
C GLU A 159 -34.44 6.24 0.40
N PHE A 160 -34.56 7.54 0.14
CA PHE A 160 -35.71 8.09 -0.60
C PHE A 160 -35.36 9.40 -1.29
N SER A 161 -36.18 9.83 -2.25
CA SER A 161 -35.97 11.09 -2.97
C SER A 161 -37.22 11.98 -2.98
N VAL A 162 -37.00 13.29 -3.06
CA VAL A 162 -38.07 14.29 -3.19
C VAL A 162 -37.64 15.32 -4.23
N LYS A 163 -38.38 15.44 -5.35
CA LYS A 163 -38.08 16.37 -6.47
C LYS A 163 -36.57 16.38 -6.79
N ASP A 164 -36.03 15.20 -7.09
CA ASP A 164 -34.64 14.96 -7.47
C ASP A 164 -33.59 15.06 -6.35
N LYS A 165 -33.97 15.45 -5.14
CA LYS A 165 -33.08 15.41 -3.98
C LYS A 165 -33.15 14.07 -3.28
N ARG A 166 -32.05 13.32 -3.30
CA ARG A 166 -31.88 12.02 -2.63
C ARG A 166 -31.50 12.22 -1.16
N TYR A 167 -32.06 11.39 -0.29
CA TYR A 167 -31.79 11.32 1.14
C TYR A 167 -31.41 9.89 1.49
N ASP A 168 -30.25 9.75 2.14
CA ASP A 168 -29.74 8.51 2.68
C ASP A 168 -29.59 8.69 4.19
N ILE A 169 -30.29 7.88 4.99
CA ILE A 169 -30.41 8.04 6.44
C ILE A 169 -30.10 6.72 7.13
N TYR A 170 -29.18 6.74 8.10
CA TYR A 170 -28.70 5.57 8.84
C TYR A 170 -29.17 5.63 10.31
N TYR A 171 -29.64 4.52 10.88
CA TYR A 171 -30.29 4.47 12.21
C TYR A 171 -29.45 3.85 13.33
N GLY A 172 -28.20 3.48 13.06
CA GLY A 172 -27.27 2.95 14.07
C GLY A 172 -26.30 3.98 14.62
N LYS A 173 -25.70 3.68 15.78
CA LYS A 173 -24.40 4.28 16.14
C LYS A 173 -23.36 3.78 15.15
N GLU A 174 -22.66 4.70 14.49
CA GLU A 174 -21.57 4.35 13.59
C GLU A 174 -20.54 3.50 14.34
N ASN A 175 -20.41 2.22 13.97
CA ASN A 175 -19.42 1.35 14.55
C ASN A 175 -18.04 1.87 14.13
N GLN A 176 -17.37 2.59 15.03
CA GLN A 176 -16.09 3.26 14.77
C GLN A 176 -15.02 2.27 14.29
N VAL A 177 -15.04 1.03 14.78
CA VAL A 177 -14.11 -0.02 14.34
C VAL A 177 -14.39 -0.43 12.89
N LEU A 178 -15.67 -0.63 12.53
CA LEU A 178 -16.05 -0.97 11.16
C LEU A 178 -15.79 0.20 10.20
N LYS A 179 -16.02 1.44 10.64
CA LYS A 179 -15.71 2.65 9.90
C LYS A 179 -14.23 2.73 9.58
N HIS A 180 -13.37 2.65 10.61
CA HIS A 180 -11.92 2.62 10.46
C HIS A 180 -11.48 1.51 9.50
N LYS A 181 -12.00 0.29 9.66
CA LYS A 181 -11.70 -0.84 8.74
C LYS A 181 -12.10 -0.53 7.30
N LYS A 182 -13.27 0.07 7.05
CA LYS A 182 -13.72 0.47 5.71
C LYS A 182 -12.84 1.56 5.12
N GLU A 183 -12.49 2.58 5.89
CA GLU A 183 -11.64 3.68 5.43
C GLU A 183 -10.22 3.17 5.10
N VAL A 184 -9.64 2.32 5.95
CA VAL A 184 -8.36 1.63 5.65
C VAL A 184 -8.48 0.76 4.39
N ALA A 185 -9.59 0.05 4.19
CA ALA A 185 -9.84 -0.74 2.97
C ALA A 185 -9.82 0.11 1.70
N ILE A 186 -10.38 1.31 1.79
CA ILE A 186 -10.46 2.24 0.67
C ILE A 186 -9.10 2.85 0.40
N VAL A 187 -8.35 3.26 1.43
CA VAL A 187 -6.95 3.72 1.27
C VAL A 187 -6.14 2.64 0.56
N ARG A 188 -6.27 1.39 0.98
CA ARG A 188 -5.65 0.23 0.33
C ARG A 188 -6.03 0.11 -1.14
N ALA A 189 -7.32 0.13 -1.44
CA ALA A 189 -7.83 -0.01 -2.79
C ALA A 189 -7.33 1.13 -3.68
N MET A 190 -7.23 2.34 -3.14
CA MET A 190 -6.71 3.51 -3.83
C MET A 190 -5.22 3.38 -4.14
N ASP A 191 -4.40 2.93 -3.19
CA ASP A 191 -2.96 2.72 -3.40
C ASP A 191 -2.74 1.58 -4.42
N LYS A 192 -3.28 0.39 -4.16
CA LYS A 192 -3.13 -0.79 -5.04
C LYS A 192 -3.66 -0.59 -6.45
N SER A 193 -4.87 -0.05 -6.58
CA SER A 193 -5.51 0.17 -7.89
C SER A 193 -5.13 1.52 -8.48
N ARG A 194 -4.25 2.26 -7.80
CA ARG A 194 -3.71 3.55 -8.22
C ARG A 194 -4.80 4.59 -8.52
N ILE A 195 -5.89 4.58 -7.76
CA ILE A 195 -6.98 5.56 -7.88
C ILE A 195 -6.45 6.91 -7.39
N SER A 196 -6.59 7.95 -8.21
CA SER A 196 -6.23 9.31 -7.80
C SER A 196 -7.27 9.90 -6.84
N ARG A 197 -6.94 11.00 -6.17
CA ARG A 197 -7.89 11.74 -5.35
C ARG A 197 -9.14 12.12 -6.14
N ASP A 198 -8.96 12.67 -7.33
CA ASP A 198 -10.09 13.00 -8.23
C ASP A 198 -10.81 11.76 -8.74
N GLY A 199 -10.08 10.67 -9.03
CA GLY A 199 -10.66 9.37 -9.35
C GLY A 199 -11.61 8.88 -8.26
N TYR A 200 -11.20 8.99 -6.99
CA TYR A 200 -12.04 8.63 -5.86
C TYR A 200 -13.23 9.59 -5.69
N ARG A 201 -13.05 10.90 -5.96
CA ARG A 201 -14.16 11.87 -5.97
C ARG A 201 -15.24 11.48 -6.99
N TYR A 202 -14.85 11.05 -8.19
CA TYR A 202 -15.80 10.51 -9.18
C TYR A 202 -16.52 9.27 -8.65
N LEU A 203 -15.82 8.34 -7.98
CA LEU A 203 -16.46 7.16 -7.36
C LEU A 203 -17.48 7.57 -6.29
N THR A 204 -17.15 8.51 -5.40
CA THR A 204 -18.08 9.00 -4.37
C THR A 204 -19.28 9.77 -4.95
N ALA A 205 -19.16 10.32 -6.16
CA ALA A 205 -20.29 10.94 -6.86
C ALA A 205 -21.27 9.92 -7.45
N ILE A 206 -20.78 8.73 -7.82
CA ILE A 206 -21.58 7.62 -8.34
C ILE A 206 -22.23 6.82 -7.21
N GLU A 207 -21.50 6.58 -6.13
CA GLU A 207 -21.94 5.81 -4.96
C GLU A 207 -21.91 6.68 -3.69
N PRO A 208 -23.03 7.31 -3.31
CA PRO A 208 -23.12 8.18 -2.13
C PRO A 208 -22.84 7.47 -0.80
N SER A 209 -22.93 6.13 -0.75
CA SER A 209 -22.65 5.35 0.46
C SER A 209 -21.15 5.28 0.80
N LEU A 210 -20.26 5.68 -0.13
CA LEU A 210 -18.82 5.71 0.12
C LEU A 210 -18.45 6.87 1.06
N PRO A 211 -17.47 6.67 1.97
CA PRO A 211 -16.93 7.76 2.77
C PRO A 211 -16.41 8.89 1.90
N LYS A 212 -16.65 10.14 2.35
CA LYS A 212 -16.16 11.34 1.66
C LYS A 212 -14.64 11.32 1.51
N GLU A 213 -14.16 11.86 0.41
CA GLU A 213 -12.73 11.92 0.09
C GLU A 213 -11.89 12.50 1.23
N ASN A 214 -12.32 13.59 1.88
CA ASN A 214 -11.59 14.16 3.02
C ASN A 214 -11.36 13.15 4.16
N ALA A 215 -12.34 12.31 4.49
CA ALA A 215 -12.19 11.30 5.54
C ALA A 215 -11.13 10.25 5.16
N ILE A 216 -11.11 9.84 3.89
CA ILE A 216 -10.09 8.92 3.36
C ILE A 216 -8.71 9.57 3.35
N SER A 217 -8.62 10.86 3.00
CA SER A 217 -7.37 11.61 3.06
C SER A 217 -6.85 11.75 4.49
N GLU A 218 -7.72 12.07 5.45
CA GLU A 218 -7.39 12.13 6.88
C GLU A 218 -6.91 10.76 7.38
N GLN A 219 -7.59 9.68 6.99
CA GLN A 219 -7.19 8.31 7.33
C GLN A 219 -5.82 7.96 6.75
N LYS A 220 -5.53 8.34 5.49
CA LYS A 220 -4.23 8.12 4.86
C LYS A 220 -3.11 8.84 5.63
N VAL A 221 -3.35 10.09 6.03
CA VAL A 221 -2.40 10.88 6.84
C VAL A 221 -2.21 10.25 8.22
N PHE A 222 -3.28 9.78 8.86
CA PHE A 222 -3.22 9.07 10.13
C PHE A 222 -2.32 7.84 10.04
N ILE A 223 -2.52 6.97 9.03
CA ILE A 223 -1.69 5.78 8.83
C ILE A 223 -0.23 6.17 8.58
N ASN A 224 0.02 7.17 7.74
CA ASN A 224 1.39 7.65 7.49
C ASN A 224 2.09 8.12 8.77
N ASN A 225 1.41 8.90 9.61
CA ASN A 225 1.97 9.39 10.87
C ASN A 225 2.23 8.25 11.86
N LEU A 226 1.32 7.29 11.95
CA LEU A 226 1.50 6.09 12.77
C LEU A 226 2.69 5.28 12.27
N MET A 227 2.81 5.09 10.96
CA MET A 227 3.92 4.34 10.39
C MET A 227 5.26 5.06 10.52
N GLU A 228 5.30 6.39 10.44
CA GLU A 228 6.53 7.16 10.67
C GLU A 228 7.06 7.00 12.11
N GLN A 229 6.18 6.76 13.08
CA GLN A 229 6.56 6.45 14.47
C GLN A 229 7.06 5.00 14.65
N ASN A 230 6.61 4.07 13.81
CA ASN A 230 6.91 2.63 13.96
C ASN A 230 8.03 2.15 13.02
N VAL A 231 8.08 2.67 11.79
CA VAL A 231 9.03 2.35 10.73
C VAL A 231 9.41 3.65 10.03
N LYS A 232 10.44 4.30 10.55
CA LYS A 232 10.84 5.63 10.11
C LYS A 232 11.51 5.58 8.75
N ILE A 233 11.13 6.49 7.85
CA ILE A 233 11.81 6.65 6.56
C ILE A 233 12.92 7.69 6.72
N LYS A 234 14.18 7.25 6.64
CA LYS A 234 15.35 8.13 6.68
C LYS A 234 15.79 8.46 5.26
N ILE A 235 16.13 9.72 5.01
CA ILE A 235 16.78 10.14 3.77
C ILE A 235 18.25 10.37 4.07
N ILE A 236 19.11 9.62 3.40
CA ILE A 236 20.58 9.77 3.51
C ILE A 236 21.15 10.24 2.17
N ASN A 237 22.26 10.95 2.22
CA ASN A 237 23.02 11.27 1.01
C ASN A 237 23.90 10.08 0.64
N ILE A 238 23.98 9.79 -0.66
CA ILE A 238 24.81 8.72 -1.22
C ILE A 238 25.63 9.27 -2.38
N GLU A 239 26.81 8.69 -2.60
CA GLU A 239 27.59 8.94 -3.81
C GLU A 239 27.05 8.04 -4.92
N ALA A 240 26.03 8.52 -5.63
CA ALA A 240 25.43 7.85 -6.78
C ALA A 240 25.69 8.66 -8.04
N THR A 241 26.11 7.98 -9.11
CA THR A 241 26.21 8.59 -10.44
C THR A 241 24.91 8.37 -11.22
N ALA A 242 24.53 9.35 -12.03
CA ALA A 242 23.46 9.15 -13.00
C ALA A 242 24.00 8.28 -14.13
N ALA A 243 23.57 7.01 -14.19
CA ALA A 243 23.98 6.10 -15.25
C ALA A 243 23.06 6.24 -16.48
N VAL A 244 23.69 6.47 -17.63
CA VAL A 244 23.04 6.43 -18.96
C VAL A 244 23.44 5.12 -19.63
N ASP A 245 22.45 4.35 -20.05
CA ASP A 245 22.66 3.18 -20.90
C ASP A 245 22.02 3.50 -22.26
N PRO A 246 22.81 3.76 -23.31
CA PRO A 246 22.28 4.18 -24.61
C PRO A 246 21.54 3.06 -25.36
N ASP A 247 21.78 1.79 -25.00
CA ASP A 247 21.25 0.62 -25.69
C ASP A 247 19.97 0.07 -25.05
N GLU A 248 19.70 0.39 -23.78
CA GLU A 248 18.45 0.01 -23.11
C GLU A 248 17.34 1.01 -23.42
N VAL A 249 16.27 0.54 -24.09
CA VAL A 249 15.08 1.35 -24.36
C VAL A 249 14.50 1.83 -23.02
N PRO A 250 14.49 3.15 -22.77
CA PRO A 250 13.96 3.67 -21.52
C PRO A 250 12.46 3.45 -21.50
N HIS A 251 11.94 3.06 -20.33
CA HIS A 251 10.52 2.73 -20.19
C HIS A 251 9.62 3.92 -20.51
N ILE A 252 10.07 5.17 -20.31
CA ILE A 252 9.26 6.40 -20.46
C ILE A 252 10.11 7.59 -20.94
N MET A 253 9.50 8.50 -21.71
CA MET A 253 10.13 9.65 -22.41
C MET A 253 9.75 11.04 -21.85
N ASP A 254 8.97 11.13 -20.77
CA ASP A 254 8.49 12.39 -20.18
C ASP A 254 9.61 13.15 -19.44
N GLU A 255 9.90 14.37 -19.89
CA GLU A 255 11.03 15.17 -19.42
C GLU A 255 10.90 15.67 -17.98
N ASN A 256 9.68 16.04 -17.52
CA ASN A 256 9.47 16.54 -16.15
C ASN A 256 9.77 15.48 -15.10
N ILE A 257 9.43 14.23 -15.43
CA ILE A 257 9.65 13.11 -14.52
C ILE A 257 11.13 12.76 -14.48
N VAL A 258 11.78 12.70 -15.64
CA VAL A 258 13.22 12.49 -15.73
C VAL A 258 13.98 13.54 -14.92
N GLU A 259 13.59 14.81 -14.98
CA GLU A 259 14.19 15.89 -14.21
C GLU A 259 14.02 15.70 -12.69
N THR A 260 12.85 15.24 -12.24
CA THR A 260 12.61 14.91 -10.82
C THR A 260 13.49 13.76 -10.34
N VAL A 261 13.69 12.72 -11.17
CA VAL A 261 14.62 11.63 -10.83
C VAL A 261 16.04 12.17 -10.71
N ILE A 262 16.49 12.94 -11.70
CA ILE A 262 17.84 13.50 -11.75
C ILE A 262 18.11 14.36 -10.51
N ASN A 263 17.16 15.20 -10.12
CA ASN A 263 17.28 16.05 -8.93
C ASN A 263 17.29 15.27 -7.60
N SER A 264 16.90 14.00 -7.62
CA SER A 264 16.97 13.09 -6.47
C SER A 264 18.20 12.17 -6.47
N VAL A 265 19.02 12.20 -7.52
CA VAL A 265 20.32 11.50 -7.56
C VAL A 265 21.18 11.98 -6.39
N GLY A 266 21.80 11.01 -5.72
CA GLY A 266 22.58 11.27 -4.52
C GLY A 266 21.77 11.23 -3.21
N LYS A 267 20.47 10.87 -3.25
CA LYS A 267 19.64 10.63 -2.06
C LYS A 267 19.09 9.21 -2.04
N ALA A 268 19.14 8.54 -0.90
CA ALA A 268 18.52 7.24 -0.68
C ALA A 268 17.46 7.29 0.41
N GLY A 269 16.33 6.64 0.17
CA GLY A 269 15.34 6.34 1.19
C GLY A 269 15.69 5.02 1.87
N VAL A 270 15.78 5.03 3.19
CA VAL A 270 16.20 3.89 4.01
C VAL A 270 15.19 3.63 5.11
N ARG A 271 14.83 2.36 5.32
CA ARG A 271 14.02 1.87 6.43
C ARG A 271 14.82 0.87 7.26
N SER A 272 14.63 0.87 8.58
CA SER A 272 15.28 -0.10 9.45
C SER A 272 14.63 -1.47 9.31
N ILE A 273 15.44 -2.52 9.12
CA ILE A 273 14.94 -3.88 9.09
C ILE A 273 14.40 -4.30 10.47
N LYS A 274 15.02 -3.81 11.55
CA LYS A 274 14.57 -4.08 12.93
C LYS A 274 13.17 -3.51 13.19
N GLU A 275 12.94 -2.26 12.79
CA GLU A 275 11.63 -1.61 12.93
C GLU A 275 10.54 -2.36 12.15
N ILE A 276 10.81 -2.75 10.89
CA ILE A 276 9.89 -3.55 10.08
C ILE A 276 9.59 -4.90 10.75
N LEU A 277 10.61 -5.58 11.26
CA LEU A 277 10.46 -6.88 11.93
C LEU A 277 9.67 -6.77 13.26
N ILE A 278 9.95 -5.75 14.08
CA ILE A 278 9.19 -5.45 15.31
C ILE A 278 7.71 -5.30 15.00
N PHE A 279 7.39 -4.63 13.89
CA PHE A 279 6.02 -4.43 13.45
C PHE A 279 5.36 -5.70 12.90
N LEU A 280 6.09 -6.54 12.17
CA LEU A 280 5.56 -7.74 11.50
C LEU A 280 5.40 -8.96 12.41
N ILE A 281 6.42 -9.26 13.22
CA ILE A 281 6.53 -10.54 13.95
C ILE A 281 5.30 -10.83 14.81
N PRO A 282 4.72 -9.88 15.59
CA PRO A 282 3.51 -10.13 16.36
C PRO A 282 2.32 -10.61 15.51
N SER A 283 2.18 -10.10 14.28
CA SER A 283 1.12 -10.53 13.36
C SER A 283 1.40 -11.93 12.81
N LEU A 284 2.65 -12.24 12.47
CA LEU A 284 3.04 -13.55 11.95
C LEU A 284 2.92 -14.66 13.01
N VAL A 285 3.17 -14.35 14.27
CA VAL A 285 2.92 -15.28 15.41
C VAL A 285 1.43 -15.54 15.56
N ARG A 286 0.58 -14.51 15.56
CA ARG A 286 -0.90 -14.69 15.61
C ARG A 286 -1.44 -15.52 14.46
N LYS A 287 -0.80 -15.47 13.29
CA LYS A 287 -1.15 -16.26 12.10
C LYS A 287 -0.57 -17.67 12.10
N ASN A 288 0.12 -18.10 13.17
CA ASN A 288 0.83 -19.37 13.27
C ASN A 288 1.86 -19.60 12.15
N ILE A 289 2.44 -18.52 11.59
CA ILE A 289 3.52 -18.60 10.59
C ILE A 289 4.87 -18.70 11.30
N LEU A 290 5.03 -17.97 12.40
CA LEU A 290 6.21 -18.03 13.26
C LEU A 290 5.84 -18.72 14.57
N ASN A 291 6.72 -19.63 15.02
CA ASN A 291 6.53 -20.36 16.25
C ASN A 291 7.41 -19.77 17.36
N SER A 292 6.80 -19.24 18.42
CA SER A 292 7.53 -18.68 19.56
C SER A 292 8.37 -19.71 20.32
N SER A 293 8.02 -21.00 20.26
CA SER A 293 8.81 -22.09 20.86
C SER A 293 10.06 -22.45 20.04
N GLN A 294 10.10 -22.05 18.77
CA GLN A 294 11.26 -22.20 17.88
C GLN A 294 11.56 -20.85 17.22
N PRO A 295 12.15 -19.90 17.96
CA PRO A 295 12.21 -18.50 17.55
C PRO A 295 13.36 -18.27 16.55
N ILE A 296 13.31 -18.94 15.39
CA ILE A 296 14.27 -18.79 14.29
C ILE A 296 13.52 -18.24 13.06
N ILE A 297 13.98 -17.09 12.58
CA ILE A 297 13.46 -16.45 11.37
C ILE A 297 14.54 -16.49 10.29
N SER A 298 14.19 -17.05 9.14
CA SER A 298 15.06 -17.12 7.99
C SER A 298 14.69 -15.97 7.04
N ILE A 299 15.63 -15.08 6.78
CA ILE A 299 15.47 -13.88 5.95
C ILE A 299 16.30 -14.03 4.71
N ARG A 300 15.69 -13.71 3.56
CA ARG A 300 16.38 -13.57 2.30
C ARG A 300 16.51 -12.10 1.93
N ILE A 301 17.73 -11.66 1.69
CA ILE A 301 18.07 -10.35 1.15
C ILE A 301 18.20 -10.47 -0.37
N SER A 302 17.64 -9.49 -1.07
CA SER A 302 17.73 -9.40 -2.52
C SER A 302 17.86 -7.94 -2.94
N GLY A 303 18.43 -7.71 -4.12
CA GLY A 303 18.45 -6.39 -4.73
C GLY A 303 18.41 -6.51 -6.24
N ASP A 304 18.05 -5.40 -6.87
CA ASP A 304 17.90 -5.30 -8.32
C ASP A 304 18.07 -3.84 -8.74
N GLY A 305 18.68 -3.64 -9.90
CA GLY A 305 18.81 -2.36 -10.57
C GLY A 305 17.98 -2.32 -11.85
N ARG A 306 17.25 -1.22 -12.08
CA ARG A 306 16.37 -1.10 -13.24
C ARG A 306 16.44 0.28 -13.87
N ASN A 307 16.44 0.33 -15.20
CA ASN A 307 16.28 1.57 -15.93
C ASN A 307 14.88 2.15 -15.71
N VAL A 308 14.87 3.40 -15.27
CA VAL A 308 13.65 4.13 -14.94
C VAL A 308 13.38 5.11 -16.07
N GLY A 309 14.33 5.96 -16.44
CA GLY A 309 14.22 6.88 -17.58
C GLY A 309 15.46 6.90 -18.47
N ARG A 310 15.48 7.75 -19.51
CA ARG A 310 16.61 7.88 -20.48
C ARG A 310 17.99 8.07 -19.84
N LYS A 311 18.05 8.55 -18.60
CA LYS A 311 19.30 8.94 -17.92
C LYS A 311 19.46 8.43 -16.48
N VAL A 312 18.50 7.65 -15.97
CA VAL A 312 18.54 7.26 -14.55
C VAL A 312 18.05 5.84 -14.34
N LYS A 313 18.88 5.04 -13.68
CA LYS A 313 18.55 3.73 -13.11
C LYS A 313 18.12 3.91 -11.65
N HIS A 314 17.30 3.01 -11.12
CA HIS A 314 17.01 2.91 -9.70
C HIS A 314 17.51 1.58 -9.19
N VAL A 315 18.02 1.59 -7.97
CA VAL A 315 18.43 0.40 -7.25
C VAL A 315 17.58 0.26 -6.01
N MET A 316 17.15 -0.97 -5.75
CA MET A 316 16.51 -1.32 -4.49
C MET A 316 17.21 -2.49 -3.83
N ILE A 317 17.16 -2.49 -2.49
CA ILE A 317 17.49 -3.63 -1.65
C ILE A 317 16.25 -3.96 -0.84
N THR A 318 15.87 -5.23 -0.81
CA THR A 318 14.66 -5.73 -0.16
C THR A 318 15.00 -6.94 0.71
N PHE A 319 14.08 -7.28 1.61
CA PHE A 319 14.12 -8.58 2.28
C PHE A 319 12.75 -9.28 2.28
N ALA A 320 12.78 -10.60 2.32
CA ALA A 320 11.60 -11.45 2.48
C ALA A 320 11.81 -12.45 3.63
N ILE A 321 10.72 -12.82 4.31
CA ILE A 321 10.73 -13.81 5.39
C ILE A 321 10.42 -15.19 4.79
N LEU A 322 11.41 -16.07 4.72
CA LEU A 322 11.31 -17.41 4.12
C LEU A 322 10.29 -18.31 4.82
N ASN A 323 10.11 -18.14 6.14
CA ASN A 323 9.10 -18.86 6.92
C ASN A 323 7.68 -18.69 6.35
N HIS A 324 7.38 -17.60 5.65
CA HIS A 324 6.08 -17.36 5.02
C HIS A 324 6.01 -17.86 3.57
N LYS A 325 6.29 -19.15 3.34
CA LYS A 325 6.39 -19.77 1.99
C LYS A 325 5.27 -19.38 1.00
N LYS A 326 4.02 -19.37 1.44
CA LYS A 326 2.83 -19.12 0.60
C LYS A 326 2.83 -17.78 -0.15
N VAL A 327 3.55 -16.78 0.35
CA VAL A 327 3.50 -15.41 -0.18
C VAL A 327 4.84 -14.95 -0.75
N LEU A 328 5.85 -15.82 -0.81
CA LEU A 328 7.18 -15.47 -1.31
C LEU A 328 7.16 -14.98 -2.77
N PHE A 329 6.18 -15.41 -3.55
CA PHE A 329 6.00 -14.96 -4.94
C PHE A 329 5.21 -13.65 -5.09
N SER A 330 4.77 -13.05 -3.97
CA SER A 330 4.03 -11.80 -3.95
C SER A 330 4.95 -10.62 -3.66
N PRO A 331 5.02 -9.59 -4.54
CA PRO A 331 5.92 -8.44 -4.37
C PRO A 331 5.62 -7.60 -3.11
N GLU A 332 4.42 -7.72 -2.55
CA GLU A 332 4.02 -7.04 -1.30
C GLU A 332 4.76 -7.55 -0.06
N TYR A 333 5.30 -8.77 -0.10
CA TYR A 333 6.01 -9.40 1.03
C TYR A 333 7.55 -9.33 0.90
N HIS A 334 8.02 -8.55 -0.07
CA HIS A 334 9.41 -8.17 -0.23
C HIS A 334 9.54 -6.73 0.25
N TYR A 335 10.06 -6.53 1.45
CA TYR A 335 10.06 -5.22 2.10
C TYR A 335 11.32 -4.45 1.71
N THR A 336 11.15 -3.28 1.07
CA THR A 336 12.27 -2.42 0.65
C THR A 336 13.02 -1.85 1.85
N LEU A 337 14.31 -2.14 1.97
CA LEU A 337 15.19 -1.53 2.97
C LEU A 337 15.81 -0.25 2.45
N ILE A 338 16.21 -0.25 1.18
CA ILE A 338 16.87 0.88 0.53
C ILE A 338 16.27 1.06 -0.86
N LEU A 339 16.01 2.31 -1.22
CA LEU A 339 15.62 2.71 -2.57
C LEU A 339 16.36 3.99 -2.95
N TYR A 340 17.07 3.99 -4.07
CA TYR A 340 17.74 5.18 -4.57
C TYR A 340 17.85 5.23 -6.11
N PRO A 341 17.85 6.43 -6.70
CA PRO A 341 18.23 6.66 -8.08
C PRO A 341 19.76 6.65 -8.24
N GLY A 342 20.26 5.78 -9.09
CA GLY A 342 21.67 5.59 -9.37
C GLY A 342 21.96 4.24 -10.01
N SER A 343 23.23 3.99 -10.28
CA SER A 343 23.76 2.69 -10.72
C SER A 343 23.94 1.69 -9.58
N GLU A 344 23.97 0.41 -9.96
CA GLU A 344 24.42 -0.69 -9.09
C GLU A 344 25.94 -0.64 -8.96
N GLU A 345 26.44 0.25 -8.10
CA GLU A 345 27.86 0.37 -7.81
C GLU A 345 28.18 -0.08 -6.40
N TYR A 346 29.26 -0.84 -6.24
CA TYR A 346 29.70 -1.36 -4.94
C TYR A 346 29.79 -0.27 -3.87
N ASN A 347 30.37 0.90 -4.19
CA ASN A 347 30.60 1.95 -3.21
C ASN A 347 29.28 2.57 -2.72
N THR A 348 28.30 2.71 -3.62
CA THR A 348 26.95 3.19 -3.29
C THR A 348 26.16 2.17 -2.48
N LEU A 349 26.43 0.87 -2.71
CA LEU A 349 25.81 -0.25 -2.00
C LEU A 349 26.42 -0.56 -0.63
N ASP A 350 27.57 0.04 -0.27
CA ASP A 350 28.19 -0.06 1.06
C ASP A 350 27.33 0.71 2.08
N THR A 351 26.26 0.06 2.51
CA THR A 351 25.09 0.73 3.09
C THR A 351 25.02 0.58 4.61
N THR A 352 24.30 1.52 5.24
CA THR A 352 23.90 1.48 6.65
C THR A 352 23.21 0.18 7.07
N THR A 353 22.54 -0.52 6.14
CA THR A 353 21.85 -1.78 6.41
C THR A 353 22.78 -2.94 6.77
N ARG A 354 24.06 -2.90 6.35
CA ARG A 354 25.03 -3.95 6.69
C ARG A 354 25.17 -4.12 8.19
N LEU A 355 25.25 -3.02 8.95
CA LEU A 355 25.41 -3.06 10.39
C LEU A 355 24.17 -3.65 11.08
N GLU A 356 22.96 -3.26 10.66
CA GLU A 356 21.73 -3.81 11.22
C GLU A 356 21.57 -5.31 10.95
N LEU A 357 21.89 -5.76 9.73
CA LEU A 357 21.89 -7.17 9.37
C LEU A 357 22.92 -7.97 10.19
N TRP A 358 24.12 -7.41 10.39
CA TRP A 358 25.15 -8.03 11.21
C TRP A 358 24.69 -8.17 12.67
N GLN A 359 24.07 -7.13 13.23
CA GLN A 359 23.50 -7.17 14.57
C GLN A 359 22.37 -8.20 14.66
N LEU A 360 21.45 -8.26 13.69
CA LEU A 360 20.39 -9.27 13.68
C LEU A 360 20.95 -10.69 13.64
N LYS A 361 21.95 -10.96 12.79
CA LYS A 361 22.57 -12.28 12.66
C LYS A 361 23.25 -12.73 13.95
N ASN A 362 23.99 -11.83 14.61
CA ASN A 362 24.84 -12.20 15.76
C ASN A 362 24.16 -12.01 17.12
N GLN A 363 23.30 -11.00 17.25
CA GLN A 363 22.67 -10.62 18.52
C GLN A 363 21.20 -11.00 18.60
N GLY A 364 20.55 -11.30 17.47
CA GLY A 364 19.11 -11.55 17.44
C GLY A 364 18.24 -10.30 17.66
N LEU A 365 16.96 -10.52 17.95
CA LEU A 365 15.99 -9.47 18.24
C LEU A 365 14.98 -9.96 19.29
N THR A 366 14.87 -9.27 20.42
CA THR A 366 13.89 -9.60 21.46
C THR A 366 12.60 -8.82 21.22
N ILE A 367 11.48 -9.54 21.11
CA ILE A 367 10.14 -8.95 20.95
C ILE A 367 9.21 -9.59 21.99
N GLY A 368 8.68 -8.77 22.90
CA GLY A 368 8.00 -9.27 24.10
C GLY A 368 8.96 -10.14 24.92
N ASN A 369 8.55 -11.37 25.21
CA ASN A 369 9.34 -12.33 26.00
C ASN A 369 10.10 -13.35 25.13
N VAL A 370 10.11 -13.17 23.80
CA VAL A 370 10.72 -14.13 22.86
C VAL A 370 11.96 -13.51 22.23
N HIS A 371 13.08 -14.23 22.31
CA HIS A 371 14.32 -13.85 21.66
C HIS A 371 14.47 -14.56 20.30
N TRP A 372 14.36 -13.79 19.23
CA TRP A 372 14.42 -14.29 17.85
C TRP A 372 15.85 -14.33 17.32
N LYS A 373 16.26 -15.48 16.80
CA LYS A 373 17.51 -15.68 16.06
C LYS A 373 17.26 -15.59 14.56
N PHE A 374 18.27 -15.15 13.80
CA PHE A 374 18.13 -14.92 12.37
C PHE A 374 19.11 -15.76 11.55
N GLU A 375 18.57 -16.41 10.52
CA GLU A 375 19.33 -17.01 9.43
C GLU A 375 19.22 -16.09 8.22
N LEU A 376 20.36 -15.74 7.62
CA LEU A 376 20.40 -14.82 6.50
C LEU A 376 20.81 -15.55 5.23
N TYR A 377 20.11 -15.24 4.15
CA TYR A 377 20.34 -15.73 2.80
C TYR A 377 20.39 -14.55 1.84
N PHE A 378 21.07 -14.73 0.71
CA PHE A 378 21.15 -13.73 -0.33
C PHE A 378 20.84 -14.35 -1.69
N SER A 379 19.99 -13.68 -2.48
CA SER A 379 19.75 -14.05 -3.88
C SER A 379 19.46 -12.80 -4.71
N SER A 380 20.01 -12.73 -5.90
CA SER A 380 19.77 -11.66 -6.87
C SER A 380 20.11 -12.15 -8.28
N ASP A 381 19.94 -11.29 -9.28
CA ASP A 381 20.60 -11.50 -10.57
C ASP A 381 22.14 -11.56 -10.39
N TRP A 382 22.83 -12.11 -11.40
CA TRP A 382 24.27 -12.34 -11.30
C TRP A 382 25.08 -11.06 -11.14
N LYS A 383 24.71 -9.98 -11.83
CA LYS A 383 25.45 -8.72 -11.79
C LYS A 383 25.36 -8.09 -10.41
N PHE A 384 24.17 -8.08 -9.81
CA PHE A 384 24.00 -7.61 -8.44
C PHE A 384 24.72 -8.53 -7.44
N LEU A 385 24.67 -9.85 -7.66
CA LEU A 385 25.30 -10.86 -6.80
C LEU A 385 26.81 -10.70 -6.72
N ILE A 386 27.49 -10.62 -7.88
CA ILE A 386 28.95 -10.44 -7.92
C ILE A 386 29.37 -9.07 -7.42
N THR A 387 28.55 -8.04 -7.64
CA THR A 387 28.79 -6.71 -7.07
C THR A 387 28.78 -6.78 -5.54
N CYS A 388 27.78 -7.42 -4.94
CA CYS A 388 27.73 -7.60 -3.49
C CYS A 388 28.86 -8.49 -2.94
N LEU A 389 29.38 -9.44 -3.72
CA LEU A 389 30.53 -10.27 -3.33
C LEU A 389 31.89 -9.61 -3.58
N GLY A 390 31.93 -8.44 -4.23
CA GLY A 390 33.17 -7.81 -4.66
C GLY A 390 33.96 -8.66 -5.67
N PHE A 391 33.24 -9.37 -6.55
CA PHE A 391 33.76 -10.41 -7.42
C PHE A 391 33.78 -9.99 -8.90
N ASN A 392 34.64 -10.67 -9.66
CA ASN A 392 34.83 -10.46 -11.09
C ASN A 392 33.55 -10.66 -11.92
N SER A 393 33.56 -10.05 -13.11
CA SER A 393 32.54 -10.25 -14.14
C SER A 393 32.45 -11.72 -14.61
N PRO A 394 31.29 -12.14 -15.16
CA PRO A 394 31.09 -13.51 -15.65
C PRO A 394 32.04 -13.91 -16.80
N THR A 395 32.67 -12.93 -17.47
CA THR A 395 33.58 -13.16 -18.60
C THR A 395 35.02 -13.43 -18.18
N SER A 396 35.34 -13.22 -16.90
CA SER A 396 36.69 -13.37 -16.33
C SER A 396 37.18 -14.83 -16.34
N ASN A 397 38.49 -15.01 -16.20
CA ASN A 397 39.09 -16.32 -16.03
C ASN A 397 38.61 -17.03 -14.76
N TYR A 398 38.36 -16.27 -13.69
CA TYR A 398 37.77 -16.76 -12.44
C TYR A 398 36.35 -16.19 -12.34
N PHE A 399 35.38 -16.95 -12.85
CA PHE A 399 34.00 -16.47 -12.99
C PHE A 399 33.06 -17.03 -11.92
N CYS A 400 33.38 -18.15 -11.27
CA CYS A 400 32.49 -18.80 -10.31
C CYS A 400 32.66 -18.24 -8.89
N PRO A 401 31.62 -17.69 -8.25
CA PRO A 401 31.67 -17.24 -6.86
C PRO A 401 31.78 -18.34 -5.81
N TRP A 402 31.49 -19.60 -6.16
CA TRP A 402 31.38 -20.71 -5.20
C TRP A 402 32.58 -21.67 -5.20
N CYS A 403 33.21 -21.89 -6.35
CA CYS A 403 34.34 -22.80 -6.51
C CYS A 403 35.56 -22.12 -7.15
N LEU A 404 36.67 -22.86 -7.31
CA LEU A 404 37.96 -22.35 -7.79
C LEU A 404 38.18 -22.56 -9.30
N ILE A 405 37.12 -22.88 -10.05
CA ILE A 405 37.22 -23.19 -11.48
C ILE A 405 37.80 -22.02 -12.29
N LYS A 406 38.66 -22.37 -13.25
CA LYS A 406 39.14 -21.47 -14.29
C LYS A 406 38.37 -21.68 -15.59
N LYS A 407 38.25 -20.63 -16.39
CA LYS A 407 37.55 -20.67 -17.68
C LYS A 407 38.03 -21.79 -18.62
N ASN A 408 39.31 -22.15 -18.60
CA ASN A 408 39.83 -23.25 -19.43
C ASN A 408 39.50 -24.66 -18.92
N GLN A 409 38.95 -24.80 -17.72
CA GLN A 409 38.59 -26.08 -17.10
C GLN A 409 37.09 -26.39 -17.18
N HIS A 410 36.28 -25.49 -17.77
CA HIS A 410 34.82 -25.62 -17.78
C HIS A 410 34.26 -26.79 -18.59
N SER A 411 35.06 -27.43 -19.44
CA SER A 411 34.66 -28.62 -20.21
C SER A 411 35.12 -29.93 -19.59
N ASP A 412 35.83 -29.89 -18.46
CA ASP A 412 36.21 -31.09 -17.73
C ASP A 412 34.98 -31.62 -16.95
N LEU A 413 34.37 -32.67 -17.50
CA LEU A 413 33.18 -33.32 -16.92
C LEU A 413 33.54 -34.33 -15.82
N ASP A 414 34.80 -34.75 -15.75
CA ASP A 414 35.31 -35.70 -14.75
C ASP A 414 35.75 -34.98 -13.46
N ALA A 415 36.00 -33.67 -13.53
CA ALA A 415 36.19 -32.83 -12.35
C ALA A 415 34.97 -32.91 -11.41
N ASN A 416 35.16 -32.66 -10.11
CA ASN A 416 34.05 -32.53 -9.17
C ASN A 416 34.07 -31.17 -8.51
N TRP A 417 33.47 -30.17 -9.18
CA TRP A 417 33.40 -28.81 -8.66
C TRP A 417 32.32 -28.71 -7.59
N THR A 418 32.74 -28.40 -6.36
CA THR A 418 31.84 -28.19 -5.22
C THR A 418 31.96 -26.78 -4.66
N ILE A 419 31.03 -26.35 -3.81
CA ILE A 419 31.12 -25.09 -3.07
C ILE A 419 32.29 -25.18 -2.09
N SER A 420 33.45 -24.63 -2.50
CA SER A 420 34.72 -24.75 -1.77
C SER A 420 35.20 -23.43 -1.16
N LYS A 421 34.63 -22.29 -1.57
CA LYS A 421 34.96 -20.98 -1.02
C LYS A 421 34.26 -20.76 0.31
N ASN A 422 34.98 -20.18 1.27
CA ASN A 422 34.48 -19.91 2.61
C ASN A 422 34.44 -18.41 2.93
N MET A 423 33.37 -17.93 3.59
CA MET A 423 33.21 -16.51 3.90
C MET A 423 34.20 -16.02 4.97
N ASN A 424 34.63 -16.86 5.92
CA ASN A 424 35.60 -16.47 6.94
C ASN A 424 36.97 -16.14 6.31
N ASN A 425 37.40 -16.91 5.32
CA ASN A 425 38.64 -16.61 4.58
C ASN A 425 38.54 -15.24 3.87
N LEU A 426 37.41 -14.95 3.23
CA LEU A 426 37.15 -13.67 2.57
C LEU A 426 37.01 -12.51 3.55
N ARG A 427 36.48 -12.75 4.75
CA ARG A 427 36.35 -11.74 5.81
C ARG A 427 37.72 -11.32 6.34
N ASN A 428 38.63 -12.27 6.50
CA ASN A 428 39.99 -12.04 6.98
C ASN A 428 40.88 -11.45 5.88
N ASN A 429 40.83 -12.01 4.68
CA ASN A 429 41.53 -11.52 3.50
C ASN A 429 40.67 -11.73 2.25
N TYR A 430 40.06 -10.65 1.75
CA TYR A 430 39.17 -10.74 0.59
C TYR A 430 39.89 -11.16 -0.70
N THR A 431 41.22 -11.06 -0.79
CA THR A 431 41.99 -11.54 -1.96
C THR A 431 42.44 -13.00 -1.82
N PHE A 432 42.06 -13.70 -0.75
CA PHE A 432 42.45 -15.10 -0.49
C PHE A 432 42.09 -16.02 -1.66
N TYR A 433 40.94 -15.79 -2.30
CA TYR A 433 40.54 -16.49 -3.51
C TYR A 433 40.65 -15.57 -4.73
N SER A 434 41.17 -16.11 -5.83
CA SER A 434 41.19 -15.40 -7.10
C SER A 434 39.77 -15.02 -7.55
N GLY A 435 39.66 -13.82 -8.09
CA GLY A 435 38.42 -13.25 -8.60
C GLY A 435 37.72 -12.27 -7.67
N HIS A 436 38.05 -12.27 -6.38
CA HIS A 436 37.60 -11.23 -5.45
C HIS A 436 38.57 -10.05 -5.48
N HIS A 437 38.05 -8.85 -5.73
CA HIS A 437 38.81 -7.60 -5.76
C HIS A 437 38.32 -6.57 -4.73
N LYS A 438 37.19 -6.83 -4.08
CA LYS A 438 36.66 -6.06 -2.95
C LYS A 438 36.12 -7.01 -1.88
N LYS A 439 35.96 -6.51 -0.66
CA LYS A 439 35.36 -7.27 0.44
C LYS A 439 33.88 -7.55 0.15
N PRO A 440 33.33 -8.73 0.46
CA PRO A 440 31.88 -8.94 0.36
C PRO A 440 31.10 -7.95 1.24
N LEU A 441 30.04 -7.35 0.68
CA LEU A 441 29.18 -6.39 1.37
C LEU A 441 28.39 -7.05 2.49
N PHE A 442 27.87 -8.26 2.28
CA PHE A 442 27.16 -9.03 3.30
C PHE A 442 28.02 -10.20 3.79
N ASP A 443 29.19 -9.89 4.35
CA ASP A 443 30.18 -10.86 4.86
C ASP A 443 29.71 -11.65 6.10
N MET A 444 28.54 -11.33 6.66
CA MET A 444 27.86 -12.10 7.70
C MET A 444 27.01 -13.26 7.15
N ILE A 445 26.85 -13.35 5.84
CA ILE A 445 26.14 -14.43 5.14
C ILE A 445 27.19 -15.40 4.60
N GLU A 446 27.07 -16.69 4.89
CA GLU A 446 27.99 -17.71 4.37
C GLU A 446 27.86 -17.87 2.85
N ILE A 447 28.95 -18.23 2.16
CA ILE A 447 28.96 -18.37 0.68
C ILE A 447 27.90 -19.37 0.18
N GLU A 448 27.66 -20.44 0.93
CA GLU A 448 26.61 -21.41 0.62
C GLU A 448 25.18 -20.86 0.73
N ASN A 449 25.00 -19.73 1.43
CA ASN A 449 23.73 -19.01 1.55
C ASN A 449 23.60 -17.86 0.55
N TYR A 450 24.56 -17.69 -0.38
CA TYR A 450 24.38 -16.92 -1.61
C TYR A 450 23.90 -17.85 -2.71
N LEU A 451 22.61 -17.77 -3.04
CA LEU A 451 21.98 -18.65 -4.01
C LEU A 451 21.84 -17.97 -5.37
N VAL A 452 21.93 -18.78 -6.41
CA VAL A 452 21.62 -18.37 -7.78
C VAL A 452 20.11 -18.23 -7.95
N ASP A 453 19.69 -17.24 -8.73
CA ASP A 453 18.29 -17.09 -9.13
C ASP A 453 17.90 -18.08 -10.24
N GLU A 454 16.84 -18.87 -10.02
CA GLU A 454 16.44 -19.89 -10.99
C GLU A 454 15.84 -19.31 -12.27
N LEU A 455 15.21 -18.13 -12.19
CA LEU A 455 14.69 -17.45 -13.37
C LEU A 455 15.83 -17.03 -14.28
N HIS A 456 16.88 -16.41 -13.75
CA HIS A 456 18.06 -16.04 -14.52
C HIS A 456 18.86 -17.25 -15.04
N VAL A 457 18.93 -18.37 -14.30
CA VAL A 457 19.49 -19.62 -14.83
C VAL A 457 18.74 -20.05 -16.09
N MET A 458 17.41 -20.06 -16.03
CA MET A 458 16.56 -20.40 -17.17
C MET A 458 16.78 -19.44 -18.34
N LEU A 459 16.63 -18.13 -18.12
CA LEU A 459 16.72 -17.12 -19.17
C LEU A 459 18.09 -17.15 -19.86
N ARG A 460 19.19 -17.20 -19.10
CA ARG A 460 20.54 -17.07 -19.67
C ARG A 460 21.03 -18.31 -20.40
N ILE A 461 20.62 -19.50 -19.93
CA ILE A 461 20.91 -20.74 -20.67
C ILE A 461 20.06 -20.78 -21.93
N THR A 462 18.77 -20.46 -21.83
CA THR A 462 17.86 -20.33 -22.98
C THR A 462 18.45 -19.38 -24.02
N ASP A 463 18.81 -18.15 -23.65
CA ASP A 463 19.44 -17.15 -24.53
C ASP A 463 20.73 -17.66 -25.21
N ARG A 464 21.54 -18.46 -24.50
CA ARG A 464 22.74 -19.07 -25.07
C ARG A 464 22.39 -20.14 -26.09
N LEU A 465 21.54 -21.10 -25.73
CA LEU A 465 21.08 -22.15 -26.65
C LEU A 465 20.53 -21.51 -27.93
N TRP A 466 19.83 -20.41 -27.76
CA TRP A 466 19.32 -19.59 -28.85
C TRP A 466 20.37 -18.99 -29.76
N SER A 467 21.37 -18.35 -29.16
CA SER A 467 22.54 -17.82 -29.86
C SER A 467 23.23 -18.85 -30.72
N LEU A 468 23.36 -20.05 -30.20
CA LEU A 468 23.99 -21.13 -30.93
C LEU A 468 23.12 -21.59 -32.10
N VAL A 469 21.82 -21.81 -31.88
CA VAL A 469 20.90 -22.19 -32.96
C VAL A 469 20.89 -21.17 -34.08
N ILE A 470 20.81 -19.87 -33.78
CA ILE A 470 20.70 -18.86 -34.84
C ILE A 470 22.01 -18.65 -35.57
N HIS A 471 23.14 -18.77 -34.88
CA HIS A 471 24.44 -18.77 -35.54
C HIS A 471 24.54 -19.89 -36.59
N GLU A 472 24.06 -21.10 -36.26
CA GLU A 472 24.04 -22.22 -37.21
C GLU A 472 23.15 -21.96 -38.42
N VAL A 473 22.00 -21.31 -38.21
CA VAL A 473 21.09 -20.95 -39.31
C VAL A 473 21.73 -19.95 -40.26
N ILE A 474 22.44 -18.96 -39.70
CA ILE A 474 23.21 -17.99 -40.48
C ILE A 474 24.30 -18.72 -41.28
N GLU A 475 25.08 -19.60 -40.64
CA GLU A 475 26.13 -20.39 -41.32
C GLU A 475 25.56 -21.27 -42.44
N SER A 476 24.34 -21.77 -42.30
CA SER A 476 23.70 -22.65 -43.30
C SER A 476 23.20 -21.93 -44.56
N GLY A 477 23.26 -20.59 -44.60
CA GLY A 477 22.78 -19.80 -45.75
C GLY A 477 21.26 -19.69 -45.87
N PHE A 478 20.48 -20.33 -44.99
CA PHE A 478 19.01 -20.32 -45.00
C PHE A 478 18.39 -19.18 -44.17
N PHE A 479 19.18 -18.21 -43.71
CA PHE A 479 18.74 -17.21 -42.74
C PHE A 479 17.51 -16.41 -43.17
N ASP A 480 17.40 -16.00 -44.43
CA ASP A 480 16.26 -15.21 -44.90
C ASP A 480 14.95 -15.99 -44.90
N ILE A 481 14.99 -17.27 -45.28
CA ILE A 481 13.84 -18.18 -45.28
C ILE A 481 13.46 -18.53 -43.84
N ALA A 482 14.46 -18.89 -43.04
CA ALA A 482 14.33 -19.14 -41.62
C ALA A 482 13.65 -17.96 -40.91
N ARG A 483 14.20 -16.76 -41.07
CA ARG A 483 13.69 -15.52 -40.46
C ARG A 483 12.19 -15.35 -40.64
N GLU A 484 11.67 -15.53 -41.86
CA GLU A 484 10.24 -15.39 -42.12
C GLU A 484 9.39 -16.47 -41.43
N VAL A 485 9.83 -17.73 -41.49
CA VAL A 485 9.14 -18.86 -40.83
C VAL A 485 9.06 -18.63 -39.32
N ILE A 486 10.17 -18.22 -38.72
CA ILE A 486 10.28 -17.92 -37.30
C ILE A 486 9.31 -16.80 -36.89
N ILE A 487 9.32 -15.67 -37.63
CA ILE A 487 8.44 -14.52 -37.33
C ILE A 487 6.97 -14.94 -37.41
N LYS A 488 6.58 -15.71 -38.42
CA LYS A 488 5.20 -16.20 -38.60
C LYS A 488 4.78 -17.14 -37.46
N GLU A 489 5.63 -18.09 -37.07
CA GLU A 489 5.33 -19.01 -35.96
C GLU A 489 5.23 -18.28 -34.62
N MET A 490 6.07 -17.29 -34.39
CA MET A 490 6.04 -16.48 -33.17
C MET A 490 4.78 -15.61 -33.09
N GLN A 491 4.36 -15.03 -34.22
CA GLN A 491 3.06 -14.36 -34.30
C GLN A 491 1.89 -15.33 -34.05
N ARG A 492 1.96 -16.57 -34.57
CA ARG A 492 0.92 -17.60 -34.34
C ARG A 492 0.74 -17.92 -32.85
N ILE A 493 1.82 -17.95 -32.07
CA ILE A 493 1.77 -18.20 -30.61
C ILE A 493 1.62 -16.90 -29.78
N GLY A 494 1.43 -15.75 -30.43
CA GLY A 494 1.22 -14.46 -29.77
C GLY A 494 2.47 -13.82 -29.17
N VAL A 495 3.68 -14.28 -29.54
CA VAL A 495 4.96 -13.74 -29.08
C VAL A 495 5.47 -12.68 -30.06
N ARG A 496 5.76 -11.47 -29.57
CA ARG A 496 6.30 -10.39 -30.39
C ARG A 496 7.80 -10.61 -30.62
N PHE A 497 8.18 -10.64 -31.89
CA PHE A 497 9.44 -11.23 -32.31
C PHE A 497 10.03 -10.56 -33.54
N GLN A 498 11.29 -10.15 -33.50
CA GLN A 498 11.93 -9.37 -34.56
C GLN A 498 13.41 -9.72 -34.72
N PHE A 499 13.91 -9.59 -35.95
CA PHE A 499 15.33 -9.58 -36.28
C PHE A 499 15.76 -8.17 -36.65
N TRP A 500 16.93 -7.74 -36.20
CA TRP A 500 17.52 -6.43 -36.51
C TRP A 500 19.03 -6.56 -36.66
N GLN A 501 19.65 -5.64 -37.41
CA GLN A 501 21.09 -5.60 -37.61
C GLN A 501 21.69 -4.53 -36.70
N GLU A 502 22.81 -4.82 -36.05
CA GLU A 502 23.51 -3.82 -35.22
C GLU A 502 24.14 -2.73 -36.11
N ARG A 503 24.14 -1.47 -35.64
CA ARG A 503 24.55 -0.33 -36.49
C ARG A 503 26.06 -0.28 -36.77
N ASP A 504 26.86 -0.89 -35.90
CA ASP A 504 28.33 -0.82 -35.95
C ASP A 504 29.00 -2.16 -36.29
N SER A 505 28.20 -3.23 -36.46
CA SER A 505 28.69 -4.54 -36.84
C SER A 505 27.73 -5.15 -37.87
N ASN A 506 28.23 -5.82 -38.92
CA ASN A 506 27.40 -6.57 -39.88
C ASN A 506 26.72 -7.82 -39.24
N LYS A 507 26.44 -7.77 -37.93
CA LYS A 507 25.97 -8.85 -37.08
C LYS A 507 24.46 -8.70 -36.87
N TRP A 508 23.75 -9.81 -37.06
CA TRP A 508 22.31 -9.88 -36.90
C TRP A 508 21.93 -10.26 -35.46
N SER A 509 21.04 -9.46 -34.87
CA SER A 509 20.40 -9.66 -33.57
C SER A 509 18.92 -9.99 -33.80
N TYR A 510 18.29 -10.62 -32.81
CA TYR A 510 17.01 -11.27 -33.05
C TYR A 510 16.22 -11.58 -31.79
N THR A 511 15.02 -12.08 -32.03
CA THR A 511 14.25 -12.89 -31.08
C THR A 511 14.31 -14.35 -31.63
N SER A 512 14.00 -15.39 -30.86
CA SER A 512 14.32 -16.84 -31.08
C SER A 512 13.28 -17.96 -31.58
N LEU A 513 13.50 -18.74 -32.70
CA LEU A 513 13.32 -20.25 -33.11
C LEU A 513 12.71 -20.67 -34.45
N MET A 514 13.32 -21.78 -34.92
CA MET A 514 13.45 -22.53 -36.20
C MET A 514 12.80 -23.96 -36.27
N GLY A 515 12.97 -24.65 -37.44
CA GLY A 515 12.61 -26.06 -37.81
C GLY A 515 13.82 -27.02 -38.18
N GLN A 516 13.77 -28.15 -38.94
CA GLN A 516 12.94 -29.39 -38.83
C GLN A 516 13.65 -30.80 -38.68
N GLU A 517 14.93 -31.03 -39.07
CA GLU A 517 15.61 -32.38 -38.88
C GLU A 517 16.76 -32.40 -37.85
N LYS A 518 17.66 -31.41 -37.88
CA LYS A 518 18.53 -31.09 -36.72
C LYS A 518 17.72 -30.64 -35.50
N LEU A 519 16.41 -30.37 -35.70
CA LEU A 519 15.45 -30.26 -34.61
C LEU A 519 15.44 -31.47 -33.73
N LYS A 520 15.57 -32.72 -34.19
CA LYS A 520 15.39 -33.84 -33.25
C LYS A 520 16.46 -33.82 -32.16
N VAL A 521 17.71 -33.52 -32.55
CA VAL A 521 18.88 -33.41 -31.67
C VAL A 521 18.79 -32.16 -30.79
N ILE A 522 18.45 -31.00 -31.39
CA ILE A 522 18.26 -29.74 -30.68
C ILE A 522 17.05 -29.82 -29.73
N ARG A 523 15.93 -30.38 -30.19
CA ARG A 523 14.72 -30.63 -29.41
C ARG A 523 15.00 -31.50 -28.21
N LYS A 524 15.78 -32.58 -28.34
CA LYS A 524 16.22 -33.35 -27.17
C LYS A 524 17.00 -32.48 -26.18
N LEU A 525 17.95 -31.66 -26.65
CA LEU A 525 18.70 -30.73 -25.77
C LEU A 525 17.77 -29.75 -25.03
N TRP A 526 16.74 -29.25 -25.73
CA TRP A 526 15.73 -28.34 -25.17
C TRP A 526 14.75 -29.04 -24.22
N ASP A 527 14.30 -30.23 -24.58
CA ASP A 527 13.38 -31.06 -23.78
C ASP A 527 14.09 -31.47 -22.49
N ASP A 528 15.32 -31.98 -22.57
CA ASP A 528 16.16 -32.32 -21.41
C ASP A 528 16.42 -31.09 -20.52
N PHE A 529 16.68 -29.91 -21.12
CA PHE A 529 16.85 -28.67 -20.34
C PHE A 529 15.55 -28.23 -19.67
N ASN A 530 14.41 -28.38 -20.35
CA ASN A 530 13.09 -28.09 -19.81
C ASN A 530 12.74 -29.04 -18.66
N ASP A 531 13.13 -30.31 -18.76
CA ASP A 531 12.98 -31.30 -17.70
C ASP A 531 13.84 -30.94 -16.48
N LEU A 532 15.10 -30.54 -16.70
CA LEU A 532 15.95 -29.99 -15.62
C LEU A 532 15.32 -28.77 -14.97
N TYR A 533 14.79 -27.82 -15.76
CA TYR A 533 14.14 -26.64 -15.20
C TYR A 533 12.84 -26.97 -14.45
N SER A 534 12.12 -27.99 -14.89
CA SER A 534 10.93 -28.50 -14.19
C SER A 534 11.32 -29.17 -12.87
N ALA A 535 12.37 -29.98 -12.87
CA ALA A 535 12.95 -30.61 -11.69
C ALA A 535 13.47 -29.55 -10.69
N LEU A 536 14.09 -28.47 -11.16
CA LEU A 536 14.55 -27.35 -10.33
C LEU A 536 13.43 -26.70 -9.52
N LYS A 537 12.22 -26.67 -10.06
CA LYS A 537 11.03 -26.09 -9.42
C LYS A 537 10.29 -27.06 -8.50
N ASN A 538 10.60 -28.34 -8.58
CA ASN A 538 9.95 -29.38 -7.81
C ASN A 538 10.68 -29.58 -6.48
N GLU A 539 9.96 -29.42 -5.36
CA GLU A 539 10.51 -29.55 -4.00
C GLU A 539 10.91 -31.00 -3.66
N TYR A 540 10.45 -31.98 -4.44
CA TYR A 540 10.72 -33.41 -4.23
C TYR A 540 11.82 -33.97 -5.13
N THR A 541 12.46 -33.14 -5.93
CA THR A 541 13.56 -33.58 -6.80
C THR A 541 14.73 -34.05 -5.95
N ASP A 542 15.21 -35.26 -6.24
CA ASP A 542 16.43 -35.77 -5.61
C ASP A 542 17.66 -35.01 -6.13
N PRO A 543 18.51 -34.45 -5.25
CA PRO A 543 19.69 -33.69 -5.67
C PRO A 543 20.69 -34.51 -6.52
N VAL A 544 20.87 -35.80 -6.21
CA VAL A 544 21.87 -36.65 -6.88
C VAL A 544 21.37 -37.06 -8.27
N GLU A 545 20.08 -37.38 -8.40
CA GLU A 545 19.43 -37.61 -9.69
C GLU A 545 19.49 -36.34 -10.55
N PHE A 546 19.22 -35.17 -9.97
CA PHE A 546 19.35 -33.90 -10.66
C PHE A 546 20.76 -33.65 -11.19
N GLN A 547 21.79 -33.86 -10.36
CA GLN A 547 23.19 -33.70 -10.78
C GLN A 547 23.52 -34.64 -11.94
N SER A 548 23.08 -35.90 -11.86
CA SER A 548 23.31 -36.91 -12.88
C SER A 548 22.66 -36.53 -14.22
N ALA A 549 21.41 -36.05 -14.18
CA ALA A 549 20.70 -35.55 -15.36
C ALA A 549 21.38 -34.29 -15.93
N ALA A 550 21.81 -33.35 -15.08
CA ALA A 550 22.47 -32.13 -15.51
C ALA A 550 23.83 -32.40 -16.17
N LYS A 551 24.62 -33.35 -15.63
CA LYS A 551 25.86 -33.83 -16.24
C LYS A 551 25.60 -34.51 -17.59
N ALA A 552 24.60 -35.37 -17.67
CA ALA A 552 24.21 -36.02 -18.92
C ALA A 552 23.80 -35.00 -20.00
N TRP A 553 23.04 -33.98 -19.60
CA TRP A 553 22.67 -32.87 -20.48
C TRP A 553 23.88 -32.08 -20.98
N LEU A 554 24.82 -31.71 -20.10
CA LEU A 554 26.04 -30.99 -20.51
C LEU A 554 26.95 -31.86 -21.38
N ASN A 555 27.03 -33.16 -21.11
CA ASN A 555 27.77 -34.10 -21.97
C ASN A 555 27.15 -34.17 -23.37
N TYR A 556 25.82 -34.21 -23.47
CA TYR A 556 25.11 -34.15 -24.75
C TYR A 556 25.33 -32.81 -25.46
N PHE A 557 25.33 -31.70 -24.72
CA PHE A 557 25.68 -30.36 -25.24
C PHE A 557 27.07 -30.35 -25.89
N LEU A 558 28.04 -31.04 -25.29
CA LEU A 558 29.45 -31.13 -25.73
C LEU A 558 29.73 -32.29 -26.69
N THR A 559 28.71 -32.85 -27.35
CA THR A 559 28.90 -33.96 -28.31
C THR A 559 29.97 -33.57 -29.35
N PRO A 560 31.10 -34.28 -29.43
CA PRO A 560 32.22 -33.91 -30.30
C PRO A 560 31.90 -34.19 -31.77
N SER A 561 32.59 -33.49 -32.66
CA SER A 561 32.59 -33.84 -34.08
C SER A 561 33.37 -35.13 -34.33
N ILE A 562 32.97 -35.89 -35.34
CA ILE A 562 33.60 -37.14 -35.77
C ILE A 562 34.13 -36.96 -37.19
N GLY A 563 35.39 -37.32 -37.45
CA GLY A 563 36.07 -37.15 -38.75
C GLY A 563 36.71 -35.77 -38.94
N ASN A 564 37.43 -35.55 -40.06
CA ASN A 564 37.95 -34.22 -40.39
C ASN A 564 36.91 -33.40 -41.15
N PRO A 565 36.81 -32.08 -40.95
CA PRO A 565 35.84 -31.23 -41.65
C PRO A 565 35.92 -31.24 -43.19
N GLU A 566 37.05 -31.69 -43.74
CA GLU A 566 37.28 -31.81 -45.19
C GLU A 566 36.86 -33.17 -45.75
N ASP A 567 36.59 -34.16 -44.88
CA ASP A 567 36.21 -35.51 -45.28
C ASP A 567 34.69 -35.62 -45.52
N SER A 568 34.28 -36.46 -46.47
CA SER A 568 32.85 -36.66 -46.82
C SER A 568 32.02 -37.33 -45.73
N ASP A 569 32.67 -37.99 -44.77
CA ASP A 569 32.06 -38.67 -43.62
C ASP A 569 32.12 -37.84 -42.33
N PHE A 570 32.46 -36.54 -42.42
CA PHE A 570 32.43 -35.62 -41.29
C PHE A 570 31.04 -35.50 -40.66
N ILE A 571 30.95 -35.83 -39.38
CA ILE A 571 29.77 -35.60 -38.55
C ILE A 571 30.09 -34.44 -37.62
N LYS A 572 29.51 -33.26 -37.88
CA LYS A 572 29.64 -32.10 -36.99
C LYS A 572 29.03 -32.44 -35.63
N GLY A 573 29.80 -32.20 -34.56
CA GLY A 573 29.33 -32.27 -33.18
C GLY A 573 28.31 -31.18 -32.87
N LEU A 574 27.85 -31.12 -31.62
CA LEU A 574 26.82 -30.17 -31.22
C LEU A 574 27.42 -28.79 -30.90
N TYR A 575 27.97 -28.59 -29.70
CA TYR A 575 28.57 -27.32 -29.28
C TYR A 575 29.93 -27.52 -28.60
N ARG A 576 30.72 -26.45 -28.51
CA ARG A 576 32.11 -26.50 -28.03
C ARG A 576 32.22 -26.09 -26.57
N PRO A 577 33.31 -26.46 -25.88
CA PRO A 577 33.67 -25.95 -24.55
C PRO A 577 33.48 -24.43 -24.37
N VAL A 578 33.95 -23.65 -25.35
CA VAL A 578 33.90 -22.18 -25.31
C VAL A 578 32.47 -21.61 -25.25
N ASP A 579 31.47 -22.41 -25.61
CA ASP A 579 30.06 -22.04 -25.62
C ASP A 579 29.39 -22.23 -24.24
N ILE A 580 30.08 -22.87 -23.29
CA ILE A 580 29.61 -23.05 -21.89
C ILE A 580 29.57 -21.71 -21.17
N THR A 581 28.41 -21.38 -20.62
CA THR A 581 28.22 -20.16 -19.81
C THR A 581 28.43 -20.42 -18.32
N PRO A 582 28.71 -19.37 -17.52
CA PRO A 582 28.70 -19.46 -16.06
C PRO A 582 27.43 -20.10 -15.48
N TYR A 583 26.26 -19.81 -16.06
CA TYR A 583 25.00 -20.38 -15.62
C TYR A 583 24.89 -21.89 -15.90
N MET A 584 25.43 -22.36 -17.04
CA MET A 584 25.51 -23.80 -17.32
C MET A 584 26.43 -24.51 -16.32
N HIS A 585 27.56 -23.89 -15.96
CA HIS A 585 28.44 -24.43 -14.92
C HIS A 585 27.70 -24.53 -13.57
N VAL A 586 26.99 -23.48 -13.15
CA VAL A 586 26.22 -23.48 -11.89
C VAL A 586 25.10 -24.51 -11.90
N LEU A 587 24.37 -24.65 -13.02
CA LEU A 587 23.32 -25.65 -13.19
C LEU A 587 23.83 -27.06 -12.91
N VAL A 588 25.00 -27.41 -13.46
CA VAL A 588 25.55 -28.76 -13.35
C VAL A 588 26.22 -29.02 -12.01
N TRP A 589 26.98 -28.04 -11.50
CA TRP A 589 27.89 -28.27 -10.39
C TRP A 589 27.40 -27.79 -9.03
N HIS A 590 26.52 -26.79 -8.97
CA HIS A 590 26.16 -26.14 -7.70
C HIS A 590 24.68 -26.21 -7.34
N ILE A 591 23.77 -26.33 -8.32
CA ILE A 591 22.33 -26.38 -8.04
C ILE A 591 21.96 -27.58 -7.17
N TRP A 592 22.54 -28.75 -7.41
CA TRP A 592 22.29 -29.93 -6.58
C TRP A 592 22.77 -29.72 -5.13
N GLU A 593 23.93 -29.10 -4.91
CA GLU A 593 24.43 -28.75 -3.56
C GLU A 593 23.48 -27.78 -2.86
N PHE A 594 22.93 -26.80 -3.60
CA PHE A 594 21.92 -25.90 -3.05
C PHE A 594 20.62 -26.62 -2.71
N MET A 595 20.20 -27.60 -3.52
CA MET A 595 19.02 -28.41 -3.22
C MET A 595 19.22 -29.21 -1.93
N GLU A 596 20.38 -29.82 -1.76
CA GLU A 596 20.73 -30.59 -0.57
C GLU A 596 20.78 -29.71 0.69
N LYS A 597 21.55 -28.61 0.63
CA LYS A 597 21.73 -27.69 1.77
C LYS A 597 20.46 -26.93 2.14
N HIS A 598 19.64 -26.56 1.15
CA HIS A 598 18.47 -25.70 1.34
C HIS A 598 17.13 -26.40 1.10
N ASN A 599 17.10 -27.73 1.21
CA ASN A 599 15.91 -28.57 1.04
C ASN A 599 14.70 -28.04 1.83
N LYS A 600 14.92 -27.56 3.07
CA LYS A 600 13.90 -26.93 3.92
C LYS A 600 13.05 -25.89 3.16
N TRP A 601 13.66 -25.12 2.27
CA TRP A 601 13.02 -24.02 1.54
C TRP A 601 12.71 -24.38 0.08
N GLY A 602 13.54 -25.21 -0.54
CA GLY A 602 13.55 -25.42 -1.99
C GLY A 602 14.14 -24.21 -2.74
N ILE A 603 14.75 -24.46 -3.90
CA ILE A 603 15.44 -23.42 -4.69
C ILE A 603 14.47 -22.31 -5.11
N LYS A 604 13.24 -22.67 -5.45
CA LYS A 604 12.20 -21.73 -5.90
C LYS A 604 11.89 -20.62 -4.87
N SER A 605 12.13 -20.87 -3.58
CA SER A 605 11.96 -19.85 -2.53
C SER A 605 12.96 -18.69 -2.65
N PHE A 606 14.04 -18.89 -3.42
CA PHE A 606 15.10 -17.92 -3.69
C PHE A 606 14.94 -17.19 -5.04
N SER A 607 13.81 -17.38 -5.72
CA SER A 607 13.42 -16.65 -6.94
C SER A 607 13.40 -15.14 -6.80
N CYS A 608 14.07 -14.44 -7.72
CA CYS A 608 14.13 -12.98 -7.79
C CYS A 608 12.97 -12.38 -8.61
N SER A 609 12.14 -13.20 -9.25
CA SER A 609 10.95 -12.76 -9.99
C SER A 609 10.05 -11.77 -9.22
N PRO A 610 9.78 -11.94 -7.92
CA PRO A 610 8.93 -10.99 -7.20
C PRO A 610 9.63 -9.64 -6.95
N VAL A 611 10.96 -9.64 -6.86
CA VAL A 611 11.78 -8.42 -6.74
C VAL A 611 11.69 -7.65 -8.05
N GLU A 612 11.87 -8.30 -9.21
CA GLU A 612 11.69 -7.66 -10.52
C GLU A 612 10.29 -7.05 -10.69
N LYS A 613 9.24 -7.80 -10.26
CA LYS A 613 7.85 -7.32 -10.31
C LYS A 613 7.64 -6.12 -9.40
N LYS A 614 8.25 -6.11 -8.21
CA LYS A 614 8.22 -4.97 -7.29
C LYS A 614 8.94 -3.77 -7.89
N ASN A 615 10.07 -3.98 -8.56
CA ASN A 615 10.79 -2.92 -9.27
C ASN A 615 9.88 -2.24 -10.29
N HIS A 616 9.25 -3.05 -11.14
CA HIS A 616 8.30 -2.56 -12.13
C HIS A 616 7.13 -1.80 -11.50
N MET A 617 6.62 -2.25 -10.35
CA MET A 617 5.57 -1.53 -9.62
C MET A 617 6.04 -0.16 -9.11
N GLN A 618 7.21 -0.09 -8.47
CA GLN A 618 7.80 1.14 -7.94
C GLN A 618 8.16 2.14 -9.04
N VAL A 619 8.78 1.68 -10.13
CA VAL A 619 9.07 2.48 -11.32
C VAL A 619 7.77 3.09 -11.85
N SER A 620 6.74 2.27 -12.04
CA SER A 620 5.45 2.75 -12.51
C SER A 620 4.77 3.72 -11.53
N PHE A 621 5.00 3.59 -10.22
CA PHE A 621 4.54 4.57 -9.23
C PHE A 621 5.31 5.90 -9.34
N PHE A 622 6.64 5.83 -9.38
CA PHE A 622 7.53 6.97 -9.55
C PHE A 622 7.09 7.85 -10.72
N PHE A 623 6.75 7.22 -11.85
CA PHE A 623 6.36 7.92 -13.06
C PHE A 623 4.92 8.42 -13.14
N ARG A 624 3.93 7.77 -12.50
CA ARG A 624 2.53 8.24 -12.58
C ARG A 624 2.23 9.45 -11.69
N LYS A 625 3.26 10.10 -11.13
CA LYS A 625 3.15 11.11 -10.09
C LYS A 625 2.84 12.53 -10.57
N THR A 626 2.46 12.76 -11.82
CA THR A 626 1.99 14.08 -12.28
C THR A 626 0.50 14.36 -12.04
N MET A 627 -0.31 13.44 -11.47
CA MET A 627 -1.78 13.60 -11.51
C MET A 627 -2.56 13.30 -10.21
N LYS A 628 -1.92 13.02 -9.06
CA LYS A 628 -2.68 12.48 -7.90
C LYS A 628 -3.06 13.46 -6.79
N ASP A 629 -2.25 14.48 -6.53
CA ASP A 629 -2.52 15.39 -5.40
C ASP A 629 -2.77 16.85 -5.80
N GLY A 630 -2.72 17.20 -7.08
CA GLY A 630 -3.00 18.57 -7.56
C GLY A 630 -2.13 19.67 -6.90
N GLY A 631 -1.05 19.28 -6.23
CA GLY A 631 -0.15 20.20 -5.53
C GLY A 631 0.76 20.93 -6.51
N LYS A 632 0.85 22.25 -6.38
CA LYS A 632 1.90 23.05 -7.04
C LYS A 632 3.27 22.43 -6.76
N LEU A 633 4.13 22.34 -7.78
CA LEU A 633 5.51 21.79 -7.74
C LEU A 633 6.37 22.27 -6.55
N VAL A 634 6.03 23.40 -5.95
CA VAL A 634 6.84 24.10 -4.93
C VAL A 634 6.92 23.36 -3.59
N ASN A 635 6.02 22.41 -3.28
CA ASN A 635 5.98 21.67 -2.01
C ASN A 635 5.94 20.13 -2.16
N SER A 636 6.30 19.58 -3.32
CA SER A 636 6.17 18.13 -3.56
C SER A 636 7.21 17.31 -2.76
N LYS A 637 6.74 16.35 -1.95
CA LYS A 637 7.61 15.34 -1.30
C LYS A 637 8.41 14.57 -2.36
N ALA A 638 9.64 14.17 -2.02
CA ALA A 638 10.47 13.36 -2.90
C ALA A 638 9.76 12.03 -3.26
N ALA A 639 9.83 11.61 -4.53
CA ALA A 639 9.13 10.42 -5.00
C ALA A 639 9.55 9.13 -4.26
N ILE A 640 10.82 9.04 -3.84
CA ILE A 640 11.35 7.94 -3.01
C ILE A 640 10.57 7.83 -1.69
N VAL A 641 10.33 8.96 -1.01
CA VAL A 641 9.61 8.99 0.28
C VAL A 641 8.19 8.47 0.09
N GLU A 642 7.50 8.89 -0.95
CA GLU A 642 6.12 8.46 -1.17
C GLU A 642 5.98 6.99 -1.53
N ILE A 643 6.92 6.43 -2.30
CA ILE A 643 6.98 4.98 -2.57
C ILE A 643 7.13 4.22 -1.25
N LEU A 644 8.05 4.67 -0.39
CA LEU A 644 8.27 4.03 0.91
C LEU A 644 7.10 4.24 1.87
N GLU A 645 6.40 5.39 1.81
CA GLU A 645 5.16 5.62 2.57
C GLU A 645 4.04 4.67 2.11
N GLU A 646 3.87 4.44 0.81
CA GLU A 646 2.90 3.45 0.30
C GLU A 646 3.24 2.04 0.77
N GLU A 647 4.52 1.65 0.75
CA GLU A 647 4.94 0.37 1.31
C GLU A 647 4.71 0.28 2.82
N ASN A 648 4.91 1.38 3.56
CA ASN A 648 4.60 1.45 4.98
C ASN A 648 3.09 1.30 5.23
N ARG A 649 2.22 1.89 4.40
CA ARG A 649 0.76 1.67 4.49
C ARG A 649 0.38 0.23 4.16
N SER A 650 1.02 -0.36 3.15
CA SER A 650 0.86 -1.80 2.85
C SER A 650 1.30 -2.67 4.03
N LEU A 651 2.37 -2.29 4.74
CA LEU A 651 2.83 -2.97 5.94
C LEU A 651 1.81 -2.90 7.08
N TYR A 652 1.23 -1.71 7.31
CA TYR A 652 0.15 -1.49 8.29
C TYR A 652 -1.03 -2.42 8.03
N GLU A 653 -1.47 -2.55 6.78
CA GLU A 653 -2.59 -3.43 6.42
C GLU A 653 -2.29 -4.92 6.68
N LEU A 654 -1.06 -5.36 6.39
CA LEU A 654 -0.64 -6.75 6.55
C LEU A 654 -0.56 -7.15 8.02
N SER A 655 -0.20 -6.22 8.91
CA SER A 655 -0.07 -6.48 10.35
C SER A 655 -1.43 -6.55 11.06
N ASP A 656 -2.41 -5.76 10.62
CA ASP A 656 -3.62 -5.47 11.42
C ASP A 656 -4.78 -6.45 11.24
N ASN A 657 -4.59 -7.57 10.54
CA ASN A 657 -5.62 -8.63 10.35
C ASN A 657 -6.99 -8.06 9.93
N ILE A 658 -7.02 -6.99 9.13
CA ILE A 658 -8.28 -6.45 8.64
C ILE A 658 -8.80 -7.42 7.57
N SER A 659 -9.60 -8.39 7.96
CA SER A 659 -10.40 -9.18 7.02
C SER A 659 -11.44 -8.23 6.42
N PHE A 660 -11.29 -7.94 5.12
CA PHE A 660 -12.20 -7.06 4.39
C PHE A 660 -13.45 -7.80 3.90
N ILE A 661 -13.89 -8.83 4.64
CA ILE A 661 -15.15 -9.51 4.37
C ILE A 661 -16.21 -8.75 5.15
N CYS A 662 -16.75 -7.71 4.53
CA CYS A 662 -18.09 -7.25 4.91
C CYS A 662 -19.07 -8.22 4.26
N ASP A 663 -19.95 -8.82 5.06
CA ASP A 663 -21.06 -9.62 4.52
C ASP A 663 -21.82 -8.77 3.50
N ARG A 664 -21.98 -9.32 2.29
CA ARG A 664 -22.72 -8.61 1.25
C ARG A 664 -24.21 -8.69 1.60
N PRO A 665 -24.92 -7.56 1.71
CA PRO A 665 -26.35 -7.61 1.93
C PRO A 665 -27.03 -8.30 0.75
N GLN A 666 -27.99 -9.16 1.04
CA GLN A 666 -28.81 -9.80 0.02
C GLN A 666 -29.67 -8.74 -0.67
N LYS A 667 -29.48 -8.54 -1.99
CA LYS A 667 -30.26 -7.56 -2.76
C LYS A 667 -31.55 -8.19 -3.25
N ILE A 668 -32.67 -7.87 -2.60
CA ILE A 668 -34.01 -8.29 -3.02
C ILE A 668 -34.65 -7.14 -3.80
N ARG A 669 -35.06 -7.38 -5.05
CA ARG A 669 -35.81 -6.40 -5.87
C ARG A 669 -37.28 -6.77 -5.89
N ILE A 670 -38.13 -5.91 -5.33
CA ILE A 670 -39.58 -6.02 -5.44
C ILE A 670 -40.03 -5.10 -6.59
N ILE A 671 -40.49 -5.69 -7.70
CA ILE A 671 -41.07 -4.94 -8.82
C ILE A 671 -42.57 -4.83 -8.57
N ASN A 672 -43.06 -3.62 -8.26
CA ASN A 672 -44.50 -3.36 -8.17
C ASN A 672 -45.14 -3.59 -9.55
N LYS A 673 -46.01 -4.60 -9.67
CA LYS A 673 -46.80 -4.84 -10.89
C LYS A 673 -47.60 -3.58 -11.21
N LYS A 674 -47.45 -3.05 -12.43
CA LYS A 674 -48.16 -1.87 -12.93
C LYS A 674 -49.67 -1.98 -12.69
N ILE A 675 -50.24 -0.94 -12.09
CA ILE A 675 -51.67 -0.64 -12.12
C ILE A 675 -52.06 -0.46 -13.59
N LYS A 676 -52.96 -1.32 -14.10
CA LYS A 676 -53.56 -1.14 -15.43
C LYS A 676 -54.33 0.20 -15.44
N PRO A 677 -54.10 1.11 -16.40
CA PRO A 677 -54.94 2.28 -16.52
C PRO A 677 -56.36 1.84 -16.92
N ASN A 678 -57.37 2.36 -16.21
CA ASN A 678 -58.77 2.17 -16.54
C ASN A 678 -59.00 2.55 -18.01
N ARG A 679 -59.65 1.64 -18.76
CA ARG A 679 -60.27 1.96 -20.05
C ARG A 679 -61.28 3.08 -19.80
N VAL A 680 -60.97 4.29 -20.25
CA VAL A 680 -62.00 5.29 -20.53
C VAL A 680 -62.56 4.90 -21.90
N GLN A 681 -63.82 4.43 -21.92
CA GLN A 681 -64.63 4.47 -23.13
C GLN A 681 -64.79 5.95 -23.51
N ILE A 682 -64.29 6.35 -24.68
CA ILE A 682 -65.08 6.66 -25.89
C ILE A 682 -64.22 6.23 -27.08
#